data_AF-K8EHR1-F1
#
_entry.id   AF-K8EHR1-F1
#
_cell.length_a   1.000
_cell.length_b   1.000
_cell.length_c   1.000
_cell.angle_alpha   90.00
_cell.angle_beta   90.00
_cell.angle_gamma   90.00
#
_symmetry.space_group_name_H-M   'P 1'
#
loop_
_entity.id
_entity.type
_entity.pdbx_description
1 polymer ?
#
loop_
_entity_poly.entity_id
_entity_poly.type
_entity_poly.pdbx_seq_one_letter_code
_entity_poly.pdbx_strand_id
1 'polypeptide(L)'
;MRRRRRNAKVVVRMNEEKQKRNPFPLSNFGSGCASNNENGEDDDEDDENDNNNNKNVGGKRIPIGGRFLWSNEGKSIGTGLKKLPDFRRNMLEEGTEDVWLKEMEMKHSILDAYGERCVVYKEEERTDLDEACRELLNAVAELLTEQYPERYAITEKNEDGSRMISIPKLDNYKASLEPKSGKEALITAARLSTNEFCIMRRSRNGGEEAQSEKQENGGDFFAREPSEHEFVAGVVCFSFDPKKREGKNLSQLHKPVPNYEEKIEMATRRVFDNLLRKMDEDGGQPLFRANWAIQNSSDLISTDLDWHPTNVKIGGVMNRKHLVEESSTNSFGDIDAMHTGYMDPTQGMPKNVREVGSKMFTRVEYETISKLKTNGFSLFTVKTYLEPLENFSAPEAAESLFVAITEASESELKYKSLENANLKNLILEYLVANLPKVQSSSSSSSSSSSSLSSTTVSSNVLKCPMGFSTPKIFKEEEEEEEEREEDARTTQPHDFTPWTSFDKAIEDASPIPPSYYTSEKLAQRERATVFSPEKDWVCIGHVSDAPSVNDYFTTTVFSDESENAAAAAVEIVCVRTEENTFKAYENVCQHHFAKVADKKRGTCTAKANSCAAALQCPYHGFTYDVSNEGNGKLISATRMKGMEERTEKIKLKGGYVCETFGPFVFLKKDESSSSSSSSSLRTFLGADFASRVEEADINVSDRESFRHVARETFEVESNWKVFIDNYLDGGFHVPFAHKALVKEGCDMSKYNITLFDNMNSIQSVDVRKEENTNSRLGLGSATYAFAFPNVCLNRYGRWLDTNVAFPNPADPNKCVVEFNWYIDNTNHDEDDDEEVFIKQSLLASRVVQDEDENLCASVQKGLRSKVASSSSSSSSSSRSGSGGDEDRQEGLYSPECESIMFAFHKRYYRAVLLPGE
;
A
#
# COMPACT_ATOMS: atom_id res chain seq x y z
N MET A 1 -77.46 -44.91 -16.60
CA MET A 1 -78.85 -44.40 -16.65
C MET A 1 -78.84 -42.89 -16.88
N ARG A 2 -79.65 -42.43 -17.84
CA ARG A 2 -80.22 -41.07 -18.09
C ARG A 2 -79.41 -39.84 -17.60
N ARG A 3 -78.74 -39.05 -18.46
CA ARG A 3 -79.24 -37.97 -19.37
C ARG A 3 -80.17 -36.92 -18.71
N ARG A 4 -79.70 -35.66 -18.54
CA ARG A 4 -80.02 -34.44 -19.38
C ARG A 4 -79.45 -33.16 -18.71
N ARG A 5 -78.50 -32.45 -19.38
CA ARG A 5 -78.63 -31.23 -20.25
C ARG A 5 -78.78 -29.94 -19.43
N ARG A 6 -78.02 -28.85 -19.63
CA ARG A 6 -77.64 -28.04 -20.83
C ARG A 6 -76.38 -27.21 -20.43
N ASN A 7 -75.50 -26.63 -21.26
CA ASN A 7 -75.15 -26.59 -22.68
C ASN A 7 -73.67 -26.12 -22.72
N ALA A 8 -72.88 -26.62 -23.67
CA ALA A 8 -71.50 -26.19 -23.98
C ALA A 8 -71.53 -24.86 -24.82
N LYS A 9 -70.48 -24.01 -24.94
CA LYS A 9 -69.08 -24.26 -25.31
C LYS A 9 -68.21 -23.00 -25.06
N VAL A 10 -67.03 -23.22 -24.46
CA VAL A 10 -65.65 -22.76 -24.77
C VAL A 10 -65.40 -21.35 -25.33
N VAL A 11 -64.58 -20.54 -24.63
CA VAL A 11 -63.40 -19.79 -25.17
C VAL A 11 -62.33 -19.61 -24.07
N VAL A 12 -61.11 -20.08 -24.38
CA VAL A 12 -59.73 -19.74 -23.93
C VAL A 12 -59.50 -19.07 -22.57
N ARG A 13 -58.69 -19.71 -21.70
CA ARG A 13 -58.06 -19.11 -20.51
C ARG A 13 -56.54 -19.35 -20.57
N MET A 14 -55.76 -18.27 -20.65
CA MET A 14 -54.33 -18.25 -20.32
C MET A 14 -54.19 -17.99 -18.81
N ASN A 15 -53.26 -18.73 -18.19
CA ASN A 15 -52.88 -18.63 -16.79
C ASN A 15 -51.90 -17.46 -16.59
N GLU A 16 -52.19 -16.59 -15.62
CA GLU A 16 -51.21 -15.72 -14.98
C GLU A 16 -51.09 -16.14 -13.51
N GLU A 17 -49.93 -16.69 -13.13
CA GLU A 17 -49.52 -16.85 -11.74
C GLU A 17 -48.85 -15.56 -11.26
N LYS A 18 -49.45 -14.89 -10.27
CA LYS A 18 -48.88 -13.75 -9.55
C LYS A 18 -47.97 -14.24 -8.42
N GLN A 19 -46.66 -14.03 -8.55
CA GLN A 19 -45.73 -14.02 -7.42
C GLN A 19 -45.60 -12.62 -6.82
N LYS A 20 -45.65 -12.58 -5.49
CA LYS A 20 -45.53 -11.40 -4.62
C LYS A 20 -44.09 -10.87 -4.64
N ARG A 21 -43.91 -9.59 -4.96
CA ARG A 21 -42.72 -8.79 -4.62
C ARG A 21 -43.12 -7.77 -3.56
N ASN A 22 -42.40 -7.75 -2.44
CA ASN A 22 -42.48 -6.68 -1.44
C ASN A 22 -41.71 -5.44 -1.95
N PRO A 23 -42.30 -4.23 -1.91
CA PRO A 23 -41.56 -2.98 -2.01
C PRO A 23 -41.19 -2.46 -0.60
N PHE A 24 -39.95 -2.03 -0.39
CA PHE A 24 -39.55 -1.29 0.82
C PHE A 24 -39.53 0.22 0.51
N PRO A 25 -40.35 1.06 1.20
CA PRO A 25 -40.42 2.50 0.99
C PRO A 25 -39.62 3.31 2.03
N LEU A 26 -39.12 4.48 1.62
CA LEU A 26 -38.43 5.51 2.43
C LEU A 26 -39.39 6.38 3.29
N SER A 27 -40.51 5.82 3.75
CA SER A 27 -41.46 6.56 4.60
C SER A 27 -42.15 5.62 5.59
N ASN A 28 -41.57 5.45 6.78
CA ASN A 28 -42.27 5.05 8.00
C ASN A 28 -41.30 5.01 9.19
N PHE A 29 -41.22 6.10 9.96
CA PHE A 29 -41.06 6.05 11.41
C PHE A 29 -41.81 7.24 12.01
N GLY A 30 -43.10 7.04 12.25
CA GLY A 30 -43.94 7.94 13.02
C GLY A 30 -44.28 7.34 14.38
N SER A 31 -44.02 8.14 15.43
CA SER A 31 -44.77 8.31 16.69
C SER A 31 -45.37 7.08 17.40
N GLY A 32 -44.95 6.87 18.66
CA GLY A 32 -45.69 6.01 19.60
C GLY A 32 -45.18 5.97 21.04
N CYS A 33 -45.84 6.76 21.89
CA CYS A 33 -46.04 6.63 23.35
C CYS A 33 -44.97 7.08 24.36
N ALA A 34 -45.35 8.15 25.06
CA ALA A 34 -44.88 8.63 26.35
C ALA A 34 -45.31 7.74 27.53
N SER A 35 -44.47 7.69 28.57
CA SER A 35 -44.90 7.79 29.98
C SER A 35 -43.71 8.03 30.93
N ASN A 36 -43.71 9.23 31.54
CA ASN A 36 -43.27 9.63 32.89
C ASN A 36 -42.01 9.02 33.52
N ASN A 37 -41.03 9.88 33.86
CA ASN A 37 -40.82 10.26 35.26
C ASN A 37 -40.04 11.58 35.37
N GLU A 38 -40.45 12.37 36.37
CA GLU A 38 -39.94 13.69 36.74
C GLU A 38 -38.64 13.62 37.57
N ASN A 39 -37.97 14.78 37.58
CA ASN A 39 -37.05 15.31 38.60
C ASN A 39 -35.55 14.96 38.52
N GLY A 40 -34.75 16.03 38.46
CA GLY A 40 -33.31 16.02 38.74
C GLY A 40 -32.57 17.10 37.96
N GLU A 41 -32.65 18.34 38.45
CA GLU A 41 -31.57 19.32 38.24
C GLU A 41 -30.29 18.71 38.82
N ASP A 42 -29.18 18.72 38.07
CA ASP A 42 -27.82 18.92 38.57
C ASP A 42 -26.84 19.05 37.40
N ASP A 43 -25.90 19.97 37.59
CA ASP A 43 -24.77 20.34 36.72
C ASP A 43 -23.80 19.17 36.48
N ASP A 44 -23.07 19.21 35.35
CA ASP A 44 -21.73 18.64 35.05
C ASP A 44 -21.64 18.35 33.52
N GLU A 45 -20.92 19.15 32.74
CA GLU A 45 -19.53 18.91 32.27
C GLU A 45 -19.24 17.47 31.77
N ASP A 46 -18.88 17.41 30.48
CA ASP A 46 -18.21 16.34 29.71
C ASP A 46 -18.85 14.93 29.65
N ASP A 47 -19.37 14.59 28.45
CA ASP A 47 -19.30 13.22 27.89
C ASP A 47 -19.78 13.19 26.42
N GLU A 48 -18.87 13.44 25.46
CA GLU A 48 -19.02 12.96 24.08
C GLU A 48 -18.22 11.67 23.92
N ASN A 49 -18.91 10.53 23.95
CA ASN A 49 -18.30 9.23 23.72
C ASN A 49 -18.95 8.46 22.56
N ASP A 50 -18.04 7.88 21.77
CA ASP A 50 -18.12 6.70 20.90
C ASP A 50 -18.64 6.78 19.44
N ASN A 51 -18.07 6.06 18.46
CA ASN A 51 -16.68 5.61 18.16
C ASN A 51 -16.67 4.87 16.80
N ASN A 52 -15.44 4.59 16.32
CA ASN A 52 -14.97 3.68 15.24
C ASN A 52 -14.93 4.22 13.81
N ASN A 53 -13.79 4.26 13.09
CA ASN A 53 -12.46 3.65 13.25
C ASN A 53 -11.38 4.64 12.79
N ASN A 54 -10.55 5.14 13.71
CA ASN A 54 -9.18 5.57 13.40
C ASN A 54 -8.40 5.54 14.72
N LYS A 55 -7.43 4.63 14.84
CA LYS A 55 -6.54 4.58 16.00
C LYS A 55 -5.60 5.78 15.94
N ASN A 56 -5.98 6.88 16.59
CA ASN A 56 -5.10 8.03 16.81
C ASN A 56 -4.26 7.78 18.06
N VAL A 57 -2.94 7.64 17.87
CA VAL A 57 -1.97 7.85 18.94
C VAL A 57 -1.59 9.34 18.89
N GLY A 58 -2.23 10.18 19.70
CA GLY A 58 -1.77 11.54 20.07
C GLY A 58 -1.66 12.65 18.99
N GLY A 59 -2.07 12.44 17.73
CA GLY A 59 -1.84 13.37 16.62
C GLY A 59 -3.03 14.24 16.19
N LYS A 60 -2.74 15.45 15.68
CA LYS A 60 -3.70 16.38 15.05
C LYS A 60 -4.56 15.67 13.97
N ARG A 61 -5.81 16.10 13.80
CA ARG A 61 -6.73 15.56 12.75
C ARG A 61 -6.12 15.79 11.36
N ILE A 62 -5.97 14.72 10.56
CA ILE A 62 -5.55 14.81 9.15
C ILE A 62 -6.52 15.77 8.40
N PRO A 63 -6.01 16.81 7.71
CA PRO A 63 -6.84 17.76 6.98
C PRO A 63 -7.61 17.05 5.86
N ILE A 64 -8.75 17.61 5.44
CA ILE A 64 -9.63 16.96 4.44
C ILE A 64 -8.87 16.66 3.15
N GLY A 65 -8.05 17.61 2.68
CA GLY A 65 -7.19 17.41 1.52
C GLY A 65 -6.14 16.30 1.71
N GLY A 66 -5.58 16.18 2.92
CA GLY A 66 -4.65 15.12 3.29
C GLY A 66 -5.30 13.74 3.37
N ARG A 67 -6.55 13.65 3.86
CA ARG A 67 -7.31 12.39 3.93
C ARG A 67 -7.53 11.77 2.55
N PHE A 68 -7.75 12.61 1.54
CA PHE A 68 -7.93 12.15 0.19
C PHE A 68 -6.64 11.53 -0.39
N LEU A 69 -5.52 12.24 -0.27
CA LEU A 69 -4.21 11.76 -0.70
C LEU A 69 -3.83 10.49 0.04
N TRP A 70 -4.07 10.46 1.35
CA TRP A 70 -3.85 9.29 2.21
C TRP A 70 -4.71 8.09 1.79
N SER A 71 -5.98 8.31 1.45
CA SER A 71 -6.86 7.22 1.00
C SER A 71 -6.31 6.50 -0.24
N ASN A 72 -5.54 7.21 -1.08
CA ASN A 72 -4.93 6.74 -2.33
C ASN A 72 -3.44 6.37 -2.16
N GLU A 73 -2.88 6.42 -0.94
CA GLU A 73 -1.43 6.26 -0.72
C GLU A 73 -0.59 7.21 -1.59
N GLY A 74 -1.11 8.39 -1.94
CA GLY A 74 -0.46 9.33 -2.87
C GLY A 74 -0.51 8.94 -4.35
N LYS A 75 -0.96 7.73 -4.71
CA LYS A 75 -0.95 7.19 -6.08
C LYS A 75 -2.07 7.75 -6.96
N SER A 76 -1.76 8.05 -8.23
CA SER A 76 -2.71 8.56 -9.25
C SER A 76 -3.10 7.53 -10.33
N ILE A 77 -3.19 6.23 -9.99
CA ILE A 77 -3.42 5.16 -10.99
C ILE A 77 -4.92 4.92 -11.24
N GLY A 78 -5.32 4.87 -12.52
CA GLY A 78 -6.67 4.47 -12.96
C GLY A 78 -7.71 5.61 -12.95
N THR A 79 -8.99 5.28 -12.77
CA THR A 79 -10.07 6.30 -12.72
C THR A 79 -10.09 7.08 -11.40
N GLY A 80 -9.40 6.58 -10.36
CA GLY A 80 -9.43 7.12 -9.01
C GLY A 80 -10.79 6.97 -8.29
N LEU A 81 -11.78 6.33 -8.92
CA LEU A 81 -13.13 6.19 -8.38
C LEU A 81 -13.20 5.06 -7.36
N LYS A 82 -13.68 5.38 -6.17
CA LYS A 82 -13.88 4.46 -5.05
C LYS A 82 -15.34 4.43 -4.64
N LYS A 83 -15.77 3.32 -4.04
CA LYS A 83 -17.09 3.23 -3.41
C LYS A 83 -17.12 4.16 -2.21
N LEU A 84 -18.17 4.98 -2.12
CA LEU A 84 -18.38 5.87 -0.98
C LEU A 84 -18.92 5.07 0.22
N PRO A 85 -18.14 4.86 1.31
CA PRO A 85 -18.50 3.92 2.37
C PRO A 85 -19.80 4.28 3.10
N ASP A 86 -20.02 5.58 3.33
CA ASP A 86 -21.25 6.14 3.88
C ASP A 86 -21.69 7.33 3.02
N PHE A 87 -22.67 7.10 2.15
CA PHE A 87 -23.17 8.12 1.22
C PHE A 87 -23.85 9.28 1.94
N ARG A 88 -24.51 9.04 3.09
CA ARG A 88 -25.18 10.13 3.80
C ARG A 88 -24.12 11.05 4.37
N ARG A 89 -23.23 10.58 5.25
CA ARG A 89 -22.25 11.44 5.93
C ARG A 89 -21.30 12.23 5.03
N ASN A 90 -21.02 11.77 3.81
CA ASN A 90 -19.91 12.29 2.99
C ASN A 90 -20.36 13.04 1.71
N MET A 91 -21.65 13.24 1.50
CA MET A 91 -22.16 13.89 0.30
C MET A 91 -22.03 15.42 0.36
N LEU A 92 -22.25 16.04 1.52
CA LEU A 92 -22.38 17.49 1.64
C LEU A 92 -21.70 18.03 2.92
N GLU A 93 -20.82 19.01 2.71
CA GLU A 93 -20.34 20.03 3.67
C GLU A 93 -19.56 19.60 4.92
N GLU A 94 -18.27 19.28 4.77
CA GLU A 94 -17.34 19.38 5.93
C GLU A 94 -16.70 20.79 5.98
N GLY A 95 -16.60 21.38 7.18
CA GLY A 95 -15.92 22.68 7.35
C GLY A 95 -16.44 23.49 8.54
N THR A 96 -15.66 24.49 8.96
CA THR A 96 -16.09 25.43 10.00
C THR A 96 -17.24 26.29 9.49
N GLU A 97 -18.07 26.79 10.41
CA GLU A 97 -19.22 27.62 10.06
C GLU A 97 -18.83 28.89 9.30
N ASP A 98 -17.73 29.55 9.68
CA ASP A 98 -17.25 30.77 9.03
C ASP A 98 -16.83 30.53 7.57
N VAL A 99 -16.13 29.42 7.30
CA VAL A 99 -15.70 29.05 5.94
C VAL A 99 -16.92 28.73 5.09
N TRP A 100 -17.84 27.94 5.63
CA TRP A 100 -19.10 27.60 4.96
C TRP A 100 -19.90 28.86 4.61
N LEU A 101 -20.09 29.79 5.57
CA LEU A 101 -20.87 30.99 5.35
C LEU A 101 -20.24 31.88 4.27
N LYS A 102 -18.92 32.10 4.33
CA LYS A 102 -18.17 32.86 3.31
C LYS A 102 -18.34 32.26 1.90
N GLU A 103 -18.24 30.93 1.78
CA GLU A 103 -18.42 30.25 0.50
C GLU A 103 -19.86 30.37 -0.04
N MET A 104 -20.85 30.24 0.83
CA MET A 104 -22.27 30.37 0.47
C MET A 104 -22.61 31.79 0.02
N GLU A 105 -22.17 32.82 0.74
CA GLU A 105 -22.34 34.22 0.37
C GLU A 105 -21.70 34.52 -0.99
N MET A 106 -20.47 34.05 -1.18
CA MET A 106 -19.74 34.22 -2.43
C MET A 106 -20.48 33.55 -3.60
N LYS A 107 -20.94 32.30 -3.40
CA LYS A 107 -21.71 31.57 -4.43
C LYS A 107 -23.01 32.27 -4.77
N HIS A 108 -23.76 32.76 -3.77
CA HIS A 108 -25.00 33.51 -4.00
C HIS A 108 -24.74 34.79 -4.79
N SER A 109 -23.71 35.55 -4.41
CA SER A 109 -23.30 36.77 -5.11
C SER A 109 -22.91 36.50 -6.57
N ILE A 110 -22.16 35.43 -6.84
CA ILE A 110 -21.80 35.02 -8.20
C ILE A 110 -23.04 34.63 -9.00
N LEU A 111 -23.97 33.87 -8.42
CA LEU A 111 -25.21 33.48 -9.11
C LEU A 111 -26.10 34.69 -9.41
N ASP A 112 -26.15 35.68 -8.53
CA ASP A 112 -26.92 36.91 -8.74
C ASP A 112 -26.33 37.77 -9.87
N ALA A 113 -25.00 37.91 -9.90
CA ALA A 113 -24.32 38.76 -10.87
C ALA A 113 -24.02 38.07 -12.22
N TYR A 114 -23.78 36.75 -12.21
CA TYR A 114 -23.25 35.98 -13.34
C TYR A 114 -24.02 34.68 -13.61
N GLY A 115 -25.26 34.56 -13.16
CA GLY A 115 -26.08 33.34 -13.32
C GLY A 115 -26.14 32.79 -14.75
N GLU A 116 -26.19 33.66 -15.78
CA GLU A 116 -26.18 33.22 -17.18
C GLU A 116 -24.89 32.51 -17.60
N ARG A 117 -23.76 32.79 -16.92
CA ARG A 117 -22.47 32.15 -17.14
C ARG A 117 -22.30 30.87 -16.33
N CYS A 118 -22.94 30.79 -15.17
CA CYS A 118 -22.79 29.68 -14.22
C CYS A 118 -23.77 28.52 -14.48
N VAL A 119 -24.90 28.79 -15.17
CA VAL A 119 -26.01 27.84 -15.29
C VAL A 119 -26.11 27.28 -16.71
N VAL A 120 -26.06 25.95 -16.81
CA VAL A 120 -26.42 25.18 -18.01
C VAL A 120 -27.75 24.50 -17.76
N TYR A 121 -28.64 24.58 -18.74
CA TYR A 121 -29.94 23.91 -18.71
C TYR A 121 -30.45 23.80 -20.15
N LYS A 122 -30.46 22.59 -20.71
CA LYS A 122 -30.93 22.35 -22.09
C LYS A 122 -32.45 22.33 -22.14
N GLU A 123 -33.04 23.45 -22.57
CA GLU A 123 -34.50 23.62 -22.69
C GLU A 123 -35.17 22.59 -23.62
N GLU A 124 -34.43 22.07 -24.61
CA GLU A 124 -34.90 21.03 -25.54
C GLU A 124 -35.18 19.69 -24.85
N GLU A 125 -34.59 19.47 -23.67
CA GLU A 125 -34.67 18.23 -22.90
C GLU A 125 -35.60 18.33 -21.69
N ARG A 126 -36.36 19.43 -21.59
CA ARG A 126 -37.10 19.84 -20.41
C ARG A 126 -38.07 18.80 -19.84
N THR A 127 -38.59 17.86 -20.64
CA THR A 127 -39.66 16.94 -20.19
C THR A 127 -39.25 16.09 -19.00
N ASP A 128 -38.13 15.37 -19.11
CA ASP A 128 -37.60 14.51 -18.05
C ASP A 128 -36.51 15.21 -17.22
N LEU A 129 -35.87 16.24 -17.77
CA LEU A 129 -34.90 17.06 -17.06
C LEU A 129 -35.53 17.88 -15.92
N ASP A 130 -36.77 18.37 -16.09
CA ASP A 130 -37.49 19.07 -15.03
C ASP A 130 -37.73 18.19 -13.79
N GLU A 131 -38.00 16.90 -14.00
CA GLU A 131 -38.19 15.93 -12.92
C GLU A 131 -36.87 15.64 -12.19
N ALA A 132 -35.79 15.40 -12.95
CA ALA A 132 -34.45 15.18 -12.40
C ALA A 132 -33.96 16.37 -11.54
N CYS A 133 -34.19 17.62 -11.98
CA CYS A 133 -33.80 18.80 -11.21
C CYS A 133 -34.64 18.98 -9.93
N ARG A 134 -35.93 18.65 -9.95
CA ARG A 134 -36.78 18.67 -8.74
C ARG A 134 -36.39 17.56 -7.78
N GLU A 135 -36.04 16.39 -8.30
CA GLU A 135 -35.52 15.29 -7.49
C GLU A 135 -34.24 15.70 -6.75
N LEU A 136 -33.28 16.31 -7.47
CA LEU A 136 -32.05 16.83 -6.89
C LEU A 136 -32.33 17.83 -5.75
N LEU A 137 -33.21 18.81 -5.99
CA LEU A 137 -33.57 19.81 -4.98
C LEU A 137 -34.11 19.17 -3.70
N ASN A 138 -35.05 18.22 -3.83
CA ASN A 138 -35.61 17.55 -2.67
C ASN A 138 -34.56 16.72 -1.94
N ALA A 139 -33.74 15.96 -2.66
CA ALA A 139 -32.68 15.15 -2.07
C ALA A 139 -31.65 16.00 -1.31
N VAL A 140 -31.24 17.14 -1.87
CA VAL A 140 -30.31 18.07 -1.21
C VAL A 140 -30.94 18.70 0.04
N ALA A 141 -32.18 19.17 -0.06
CA ALA A 141 -32.88 19.79 1.06
C ALA A 141 -33.10 18.82 2.24
N GLU A 142 -33.52 17.59 1.95
CA GLU A 142 -33.70 16.54 2.96
C GLU A 142 -32.37 16.17 3.61
N LEU A 143 -31.32 15.93 2.81
CA LEU A 143 -30.00 15.55 3.32
C LEU A 143 -29.39 16.65 4.22
N LEU A 144 -29.44 17.91 3.79
CA LEU A 144 -28.88 19.03 4.55
C LEU A 144 -29.64 19.27 5.86
N THR A 145 -30.96 19.10 5.87
CA THR A 145 -31.76 19.26 7.08
C THR A 145 -31.57 18.10 8.06
N GLU A 146 -31.35 16.87 7.56
CA GLU A 146 -31.02 15.70 8.38
C GLU A 146 -29.62 15.84 9.02
N GLN A 147 -28.65 16.38 8.28
CA GLN A 147 -27.24 16.43 8.70
C GLN A 147 -26.87 17.67 9.49
N TYR A 148 -27.42 18.82 9.12
CA TYR A 148 -27.10 20.12 9.69
C TYR A 148 -28.39 20.84 10.13
N PRO A 149 -29.16 20.26 11.07
CA PRO A 149 -30.42 20.85 11.54
C PRO A 149 -30.22 22.23 12.21
N GLU A 150 -29.00 22.57 12.62
CA GLU A 150 -28.62 23.88 13.13
C GLU A 150 -28.48 24.96 12.04
N ARG A 151 -28.24 24.55 10.78
CA ARG A 151 -28.08 25.45 9.63
C ARG A 151 -29.33 25.54 8.77
N TYR A 152 -30.06 24.43 8.63
CA TYR A 152 -31.18 24.29 7.70
C TYR A 152 -32.47 23.91 8.42
N ALA A 153 -33.58 24.51 8.00
CA ALA A 153 -34.91 24.14 8.48
C ALA A 153 -35.93 24.12 7.35
N ILE A 154 -36.62 22.98 7.20
CA ILE A 154 -37.80 22.85 6.34
C ILE A 154 -39.05 23.16 7.17
N THR A 155 -39.91 24.04 6.64
CA THR A 155 -41.20 24.40 7.25
C THR A 155 -42.33 24.32 6.22
N GLU A 156 -43.49 23.83 6.64
CA GLU A 156 -44.74 23.94 5.87
C GLU A 156 -45.36 25.31 6.18
N LYS A 157 -45.11 26.32 5.35
CA LYS A 157 -45.47 27.72 5.68
C LYS A 157 -46.01 28.58 4.53
N ASN A 158 -46.54 27.98 3.46
CA ASN A 158 -47.37 28.72 2.50
C ASN A 158 -48.85 28.35 2.64
N GLU A 159 -49.73 29.30 2.33
CA GLU A 159 -51.21 29.13 2.37
C GLU A 159 -51.72 28.03 1.44
N ASP A 160 -50.90 27.61 0.46
CA ASP A 160 -51.17 26.56 -0.52
C ASP A 160 -50.60 25.18 -0.13
N GLY A 161 -49.92 25.07 1.01
CA GLY A 161 -49.30 23.84 1.50
C GLY A 161 -47.91 23.54 0.92
N SER A 162 -47.26 24.47 0.21
CA SER A 162 -45.91 24.26 -0.29
C SER A 162 -44.85 24.26 0.84
N ARG A 163 -43.78 23.48 0.65
CA ARG A 163 -42.68 23.36 1.61
C ARG A 163 -41.63 24.45 1.32
N MET A 164 -41.11 25.02 2.39
CA MET A 164 -40.07 26.05 2.33
C MET A 164 -38.86 25.59 3.11
N ILE A 165 -37.67 25.80 2.55
CA ILE A 165 -36.41 25.64 3.27
C ILE A 165 -35.84 27.01 3.63
N SER A 166 -35.23 27.12 4.81
CA SER A 166 -34.59 28.34 5.28
C SER A 166 -33.17 28.09 5.78
N ILE A 167 -32.31 29.09 5.58
CA ILE A 167 -30.93 29.15 6.09
C ILE A 167 -30.82 30.42 6.95
N PRO A 168 -31.11 30.35 8.27
CA PRO A 168 -31.21 31.54 9.13
C PRO A 168 -29.94 32.39 9.15
N LYS A 169 -28.77 31.75 9.16
CA LYS A 169 -27.46 32.42 9.25
C LYS A 169 -26.99 33.06 7.93
N LEU A 170 -27.64 32.76 6.81
CA LEU A 170 -27.34 33.35 5.51
C LEU A 170 -28.42 34.38 5.16
N ASP A 171 -28.42 35.52 5.84
CA ASP A 171 -29.40 36.61 5.68
C ASP A 171 -30.88 36.15 5.74
N ASN A 172 -31.17 35.12 6.54
CA ASN A 172 -32.48 34.48 6.59
C ASN A 172 -32.99 34.03 5.21
N TYR A 173 -32.10 33.53 4.35
CA TYR A 173 -32.43 33.01 3.03
C TYR A 173 -33.57 31.99 3.11
N LYS A 174 -34.52 32.09 2.19
CA LYS A 174 -35.69 31.20 2.08
C LYS A 174 -35.95 30.84 0.63
N ALA A 175 -36.29 29.57 0.38
CA ALA A 175 -36.67 29.09 -0.94
C ALA A 175 -37.79 28.07 -0.89
N SER A 176 -38.59 28.01 -1.96
CA SER A 176 -39.64 27.00 -2.15
C SER A 176 -39.03 25.70 -2.65
N LEU A 177 -39.50 24.56 -2.11
CA LEU A 177 -39.16 23.22 -2.62
C LEU A 177 -40.07 22.78 -3.78
N GLU A 178 -41.03 23.63 -4.16
CA GLU A 178 -41.96 23.43 -5.28
C GLU A 178 -41.79 24.55 -6.34
N PRO A 179 -40.62 24.65 -6.99
CA PRO A 179 -40.33 25.67 -8.01
C PRO A 179 -41.12 25.44 -9.31
N LYS A 180 -41.30 26.52 -10.09
CA LYS A 180 -42.16 26.51 -11.29
C LYS A 180 -41.49 25.84 -12.49
N SER A 181 -40.16 25.74 -12.50
CA SER A 181 -39.38 25.06 -13.54
C SER A 181 -38.24 24.22 -12.95
N GLY A 182 -37.71 23.26 -13.71
CA GLY A 182 -36.53 22.49 -13.33
C GLY A 182 -35.28 23.36 -13.26
N LYS A 183 -35.15 24.37 -14.12
CA LYS A 183 -34.05 25.35 -14.04
C LYS A 183 -34.05 26.09 -12.70
N GLU A 184 -35.22 26.54 -12.25
CA GLU A 184 -35.37 27.13 -10.91
C GLU A 184 -35.05 26.12 -9.80
N ALA A 185 -35.46 24.86 -9.96
CA ALA A 185 -35.14 23.79 -9.00
C ALA A 185 -33.64 23.56 -8.87
N LEU A 186 -32.94 23.51 -10.00
CA LEU A 186 -31.49 23.33 -10.08
C LEU A 186 -30.73 24.50 -9.45
N ILE A 187 -31.12 25.74 -9.75
CA ILE A 187 -30.51 26.94 -9.14
C ILE A 187 -30.78 26.96 -7.64
N THR A 188 -31.99 26.59 -7.21
CA THR A 188 -32.34 26.52 -5.79
C THR A 188 -31.48 25.48 -5.08
N ALA A 189 -31.34 24.27 -5.64
CA ALA A 189 -30.47 23.24 -5.08
C ALA A 189 -29.02 23.73 -4.92
N ALA A 190 -28.50 24.42 -5.94
CA ALA A 190 -27.18 25.04 -5.91
C ALA A 190 -27.02 26.14 -4.85
N ARG A 191 -28.10 26.85 -4.50
CA ARG A 191 -28.09 27.86 -3.42
C ARG A 191 -28.22 27.28 -2.02
N LEU A 192 -28.60 26.01 -1.88
CA LEU A 192 -28.67 25.34 -0.59
C LEU A 192 -27.35 24.71 -0.17
N SER A 193 -26.47 24.41 -1.12
CA SER A 193 -25.22 23.71 -0.86
C SER A 193 -24.01 24.45 -1.41
N THR A 194 -22.87 24.34 -0.73
CA THR A 194 -21.56 24.72 -1.28
C THR A 194 -21.11 23.86 -2.47
N ASN A 195 -21.71 22.68 -2.69
CA ASN A 195 -21.38 21.79 -3.81
C ASN A 195 -21.85 22.35 -5.16
N GLU A 196 -21.07 22.10 -6.20
CA GLU A 196 -21.44 22.32 -7.59
C GLU A 196 -22.14 21.09 -8.13
N PHE A 197 -23.10 21.29 -9.03
CA PHE A 197 -23.97 20.21 -9.51
C PHE A 197 -23.91 20.11 -11.03
N CYS A 198 -23.66 18.90 -11.52
CA CYS A 198 -23.67 18.58 -12.94
C CYS A 198 -24.55 17.35 -13.19
N ILE A 199 -25.56 17.52 -14.04
CA ILE A 199 -26.48 16.46 -14.45
C ILE A 199 -26.05 15.99 -15.84
N MET A 200 -25.72 14.72 -15.91
CA MET A 200 -25.31 14.02 -17.11
C MET A 200 -26.46 13.14 -17.58
N ARG A 201 -26.73 13.15 -18.88
CA ARG A 201 -27.76 12.34 -19.51
C ARG A 201 -27.14 11.22 -20.33
N ARG A 202 -27.66 10.01 -20.18
CA ARG A 202 -27.35 8.90 -21.08
C ARG A 202 -27.94 9.14 -22.47
N SER A 203 -27.11 9.06 -23.51
CA SER A 203 -27.49 9.28 -24.91
C SER A 203 -28.63 8.35 -25.33
N ARG A 204 -29.68 8.94 -25.89
CA ARG A 204 -30.87 8.24 -26.42
C ARG A 204 -30.58 7.53 -27.76
N ASN A 205 -29.48 7.85 -28.44
CA ASN A 205 -29.17 7.36 -29.80
C ASN A 205 -28.62 5.92 -29.85
N GLY A 206 -28.43 5.25 -28.71
CA GLY A 206 -28.19 3.81 -28.63
C GLY A 206 -29.51 3.04 -28.62
N GLY A 207 -30.25 3.07 -29.73
CA GLY A 207 -31.63 2.62 -29.82
C GLY A 207 -31.89 1.23 -29.23
N GLU A 208 -32.96 1.12 -28.43
CA GLU A 208 -33.62 -0.15 -28.11
C GLU A 208 -34.09 -0.85 -29.40
N GLU A 209 -34.31 -0.12 -30.51
CA GLU A 209 -34.70 -0.67 -31.81
C GLU A 209 -33.55 -1.33 -32.60
N ALA A 210 -32.28 -1.04 -32.31
CA ALA A 210 -31.15 -1.76 -32.91
C ALA A 210 -30.79 -3.06 -32.16
N GLN A 211 -31.47 -3.32 -31.02
CA GLN A 211 -31.14 -4.41 -30.11
C GLN A 211 -31.92 -5.70 -30.36
N SER A 212 -32.96 -5.70 -31.21
CA SER A 212 -33.71 -6.91 -31.55
C SER A 212 -33.10 -7.75 -32.68
N GLU A 213 -32.23 -7.17 -33.54
CA GLU A 213 -31.65 -7.91 -34.69
C GLU A 213 -30.29 -8.56 -34.43
N LYS A 214 -29.56 -8.16 -33.36
CA LYS A 214 -28.24 -8.73 -33.02
C LYS A 214 -28.28 -9.87 -31.98
N GLN A 215 -29.46 -10.33 -31.60
CA GLN A 215 -29.61 -11.44 -30.63
C GLN A 215 -29.49 -12.84 -31.26
N GLU A 216 -29.47 -12.97 -32.60
CA GLU A 216 -29.46 -14.28 -33.26
C GLU A 216 -28.07 -14.82 -33.62
N ASN A 217 -27.00 -14.01 -33.58
CA ASN A 217 -25.64 -14.48 -33.86
C ASN A 217 -24.80 -14.37 -32.59
N GLY A 218 -24.46 -15.52 -31.99
CA GLY A 218 -23.73 -15.68 -30.73
C GLY A 218 -22.32 -15.08 -30.71
N GLY A 219 -22.24 -13.75 -30.76
CA GLY A 219 -21.03 -12.97 -30.54
C GLY A 219 -20.79 -12.69 -29.05
N ASP A 220 -19.51 -12.59 -28.71
CA ASP A 220 -18.94 -12.43 -27.37
C ASP A 220 -19.66 -11.38 -26.50
N PHE A 221 -20.08 -11.79 -25.29
CA PHE A 221 -20.83 -10.97 -24.33
C PHE A 221 -20.02 -9.77 -23.79
N PHE A 222 -18.70 -9.76 -24.02
CA PHE A 222 -17.76 -8.74 -23.53
C PHE A 222 -17.57 -7.52 -24.45
N ALA A 223 -18.20 -7.46 -25.63
CA ALA A 223 -17.98 -6.42 -26.64
C ALA A 223 -19.16 -5.45 -26.83
N ARG A 224 -19.85 -5.03 -25.76
CA ARG A 224 -20.81 -3.91 -25.85
C ARG A 224 -20.07 -2.58 -25.74
N GLU A 225 -20.22 -1.70 -26.73
CA GLU A 225 -19.71 -0.33 -26.63
C GLU A 225 -20.43 0.44 -25.51
N PRO A 226 -19.68 1.12 -24.62
CA PRO A 226 -20.28 1.86 -23.52
C PRO A 226 -21.13 3.04 -23.99
N SER A 227 -22.26 3.27 -23.33
CA SER A 227 -23.17 4.35 -23.67
C SER A 227 -22.58 5.73 -23.41
N GLU A 228 -22.82 6.67 -24.31
CA GLU A 228 -22.35 8.04 -24.16
C GLU A 228 -23.20 8.81 -23.15
N HIS A 229 -22.56 9.67 -22.37
CA HIS A 229 -23.22 10.54 -21.39
C HIS A 229 -22.88 12.00 -21.72
N GLU A 230 -23.90 12.86 -21.78
CA GLU A 230 -23.82 14.26 -22.18
C GLU A 230 -24.13 15.20 -21.00
N PHE A 231 -23.42 16.31 -20.87
CA PHE A 231 -23.70 17.33 -19.86
C PHE A 231 -24.88 18.22 -20.28
N VAL A 232 -26.04 18.04 -19.63
CA VAL A 232 -27.32 18.65 -20.06
C VAL A 232 -27.87 19.71 -19.12
N ALA A 233 -27.45 19.70 -17.84
CA ALA A 233 -27.78 20.74 -16.89
C ALA A 233 -26.76 20.82 -15.77
N GLY A 234 -26.51 22.01 -15.23
CA GLY A 234 -25.65 22.15 -14.06
C GLY A 234 -25.50 23.59 -13.59
N VAL A 235 -24.96 23.74 -12.38
CA VAL A 235 -24.57 25.03 -11.80
C VAL A 235 -23.15 24.91 -11.30
N VAL A 236 -22.24 25.63 -11.97
CA VAL A 236 -20.80 25.61 -11.70
C VAL A 236 -20.34 27.07 -11.59
N CYS A 237 -19.80 27.43 -10.44
CA CYS A 237 -19.33 28.77 -10.12
C CYS A 237 -17.80 28.84 -10.09
N PHE A 238 -17.11 27.75 -9.74
CA PHE A 238 -15.71 27.76 -9.35
C PHE A 238 -14.80 26.77 -10.08
N SER A 239 -15.23 25.54 -10.37
CA SER A 239 -14.31 24.51 -10.88
C SER A 239 -14.03 24.58 -12.37
N PHE A 240 -15.01 24.91 -13.23
CA PHE A 240 -14.79 25.02 -14.67
C PHE A 240 -15.88 25.83 -15.37
N ASP A 241 -15.64 26.20 -16.63
CA ASP A 241 -16.62 26.93 -17.45
C ASP A 241 -17.73 25.99 -17.95
N PRO A 242 -18.96 26.06 -17.38
CA PRO A 242 -20.00 25.12 -17.75
C PRO A 242 -20.51 25.38 -19.17
N LYS A 243 -20.43 26.62 -19.67
CA LYS A 243 -20.86 26.97 -21.04
C LYS A 243 -19.95 26.41 -22.11
N LYS A 244 -18.65 26.28 -21.83
CA LYS A 244 -17.73 25.56 -22.73
C LYS A 244 -17.92 24.05 -22.70
N ARG A 245 -18.66 23.51 -21.74
CA ARG A 245 -18.88 22.08 -21.51
C ARG A 245 -20.30 21.61 -21.83
N GLU A 246 -21.24 22.54 -21.98
CA GLU A 246 -22.63 22.30 -22.37
C GLU A 246 -22.72 21.40 -23.61
N GLY A 247 -23.48 20.31 -23.49
CA GLY A 247 -23.73 19.36 -24.56
C GLY A 247 -22.56 18.45 -24.97
N LYS A 248 -21.44 18.50 -24.25
CA LYS A 248 -20.28 17.62 -24.51
C LYS A 248 -20.44 16.28 -23.82
N ASN A 249 -19.91 15.23 -24.46
CA ASN A 249 -19.83 13.90 -23.87
C ASN A 249 -18.58 13.72 -22.98
N LEU A 250 -18.51 12.64 -22.19
CA LEU A 250 -17.40 12.38 -21.26
C LEU A 250 -16.00 12.46 -21.90
N SER A 251 -15.81 11.99 -23.13
CA SER A 251 -14.52 12.07 -23.82
C SER A 251 -14.17 13.53 -24.16
N GLN A 252 -15.13 14.26 -24.74
CA GLN A 252 -14.98 15.68 -25.08
C GLN A 252 -14.78 16.59 -23.85
N LEU A 253 -15.37 16.23 -22.70
CA LEU A 253 -15.20 16.96 -21.44
C LEU A 253 -13.79 16.82 -20.86
N HIS A 254 -13.16 15.66 -21.03
CA HIS A 254 -11.85 15.34 -20.46
C HIS A 254 -10.68 15.51 -21.44
N LYS A 255 -10.91 15.98 -22.67
CA LYS A 255 -9.86 16.28 -23.65
C LYS A 255 -8.66 17.10 -23.11
N PRO A 256 -8.85 18.08 -22.18
CA PRO A 256 -7.71 18.80 -21.60
C PRO A 256 -6.86 17.99 -20.61
N VAL A 257 -7.33 16.82 -20.16
CA VAL A 257 -6.64 15.96 -19.17
C VAL A 257 -5.58 15.12 -19.88
N PRO A 258 -4.28 15.23 -19.49
CA PRO A 258 -3.21 14.46 -20.12
C PRO A 258 -3.48 12.95 -20.10
N ASN A 259 -3.22 12.28 -21.22
CA ASN A 259 -3.34 10.82 -21.39
C ASN A 259 -4.75 10.21 -21.14
N TYR A 260 -5.81 11.03 -21.07
CA TYR A 260 -7.15 10.54 -20.77
C TYR A 260 -7.69 9.56 -21.83
N GLU A 261 -7.61 9.94 -23.12
CA GLU A 261 -8.11 9.13 -24.24
C GLU A 261 -7.42 7.75 -24.29
N GLU A 262 -6.10 7.72 -24.09
CA GLU A 262 -5.29 6.50 -24.19
C GLU A 262 -5.42 5.57 -22.98
N LYS A 263 -5.57 6.11 -21.76
CA LYS A 263 -5.43 5.33 -20.52
C LYS A 263 -6.71 5.20 -19.69
N ILE A 264 -7.64 6.15 -19.78
CA ILE A 264 -8.70 6.34 -18.77
C ILE A 264 -10.11 6.34 -19.37
N GLU A 265 -10.27 6.71 -20.64
CA GLU A 265 -11.59 6.89 -21.28
C GLU A 265 -12.46 5.63 -21.18
N MET A 266 -11.96 4.49 -21.65
CA MET A 266 -12.75 3.25 -21.65
C MET A 266 -13.13 2.78 -20.25
N ALA A 267 -12.21 2.91 -19.29
CA ALA A 267 -12.47 2.55 -17.90
C ALA A 267 -13.55 3.46 -17.29
N THR A 268 -13.47 4.76 -17.52
CA THR A 268 -14.45 5.75 -17.03
C THR A 268 -15.83 5.51 -17.62
N ARG A 269 -15.93 5.31 -18.94
CA ARG A 269 -17.21 5.02 -19.61
C ARG A 269 -17.86 3.74 -19.08
N ARG A 270 -17.07 2.67 -18.87
CA ARG A 270 -17.56 1.41 -18.27
C ARG A 270 -18.04 1.61 -16.83
N VAL A 271 -17.43 2.49 -16.06
CA VAL A 271 -17.87 2.79 -14.69
C VAL A 271 -19.22 3.50 -14.68
N PHE A 272 -19.42 4.51 -15.53
CA PHE A 272 -20.72 5.20 -15.66
C PHE A 272 -21.85 4.24 -16.06
N ASP A 273 -21.61 3.38 -17.05
CA ASP A 273 -22.60 2.37 -17.47
C ASP A 273 -22.91 1.35 -16.37
N ASN A 274 -21.88 0.87 -15.68
CA ASN A 274 -22.07 -0.08 -14.58
C ASN A 274 -22.75 0.54 -13.36
N LEU A 275 -22.46 1.81 -13.06
CA LEU A 275 -23.14 2.57 -12.00
C LEU A 275 -24.64 2.68 -12.33
N LEU A 276 -24.98 3.12 -13.54
CA LEU A 276 -26.36 3.22 -13.98
C LEU A 276 -27.10 1.87 -13.95
N ARG A 277 -26.44 0.79 -14.39
CA ARG A 277 -27.00 -0.56 -14.43
C ARG A 277 -27.17 -1.19 -13.04
N LYS A 278 -26.14 -1.13 -12.18
CA LYS A 278 -26.21 -1.73 -10.83
C LYS A 278 -27.13 -0.97 -9.89
N MET A 279 -27.36 0.33 -10.13
CA MET A 279 -28.35 1.11 -9.38
C MET A 279 -29.79 0.71 -9.73
N ASP A 280 -30.07 0.16 -10.92
CA ASP A 280 -31.39 -0.39 -11.27
C ASP A 280 -31.68 -1.75 -10.62
N GLU A 281 -30.63 -2.51 -10.28
CA GLU A 281 -30.77 -3.87 -9.72
C GLU A 281 -30.86 -3.85 -8.18
N ASP A 282 -30.01 -3.07 -7.48
CA ASP A 282 -29.91 -3.08 -6.01
C ASP A 282 -29.70 -1.67 -5.38
N GLY A 283 -29.97 -0.57 -6.11
CA GLY A 283 -29.80 0.79 -5.57
C GLY A 283 -28.35 1.27 -5.42
N GLY A 284 -27.41 0.60 -6.10
CA GLY A 284 -25.96 0.85 -6.24
C GLY A 284 -25.30 2.02 -5.50
N GLN A 285 -24.22 1.71 -4.80
CA GLN A 285 -23.46 2.65 -3.98
C GLN A 285 -22.79 3.76 -4.82
N PRO A 286 -22.97 5.04 -4.46
CA PRO A 286 -22.29 6.17 -5.10
C PRO A 286 -20.77 6.04 -5.05
N LEU A 287 -20.13 6.66 -6.04
CA LEU A 287 -18.68 6.66 -6.18
C LEU A 287 -18.15 8.04 -5.85
N PHE A 288 -16.91 8.10 -5.39
CA PHE A 288 -16.19 9.35 -5.23
C PHE A 288 -14.76 9.22 -5.74
N ARG A 289 -14.19 10.36 -6.11
CA ARG A 289 -12.75 10.57 -6.27
C ARG A 289 -12.42 11.95 -5.76
N ALA A 290 -11.15 12.32 -5.77
CA ALA A 290 -10.81 13.71 -5.70
C ALA A 290 -9.67 14.03 -6.66
N ASN A 291 -9.62 15.28 -7.04
CA ASN A 291 -8.53 15.87 -7.80
C ASN A 291 -7.83 16.90 -6.91
N TRP A 292 -6.57 17.20 -7.20
CA TRP A 292 -5.82 18.16 -6.39
C TRP A 292 -4.86 18.99 -7.23
N ALA A 293 -4.63 20.22 -6.76
CA ALA A 293 -3.65 21.17 -7.26
C ALA A 293 -3.07 22.00 -6.09
N ILE A 294 -2.01 22.76 -6.35
CA ILE A 294 -1.45 23.74 -5.41
C ILE A 294 -1.83 25.15 -5.85
N GLN A 295 -2.10 26.03 -4.89
CA GLN A 295 -2.26 27.46 -5.12
C GLN A 295 -1.57 28.29 -4.03
N ASN A 296 -1.34 29.58 -4.30
CA ASN A 296 -0.65 30.53 -3.40
C ASN A 296 -1.60 31.56 -2.78
N SER A 297 -2.89 31.24 -2.68
CA SER A 297 -3.93 32.13 -2.16
C SER A 297 -4.86 31.38 -1.21
N SER A 298 -5.39 32.10 -0.22
CA SER A 298 -6.42 31.61 0.70
C SER A 298 -7.84 31.78 0.15
N ASP A 299 -8.00 32.42 -1.00
CA ASP A 299 -9.30 32.57 -1.66
C ASP A 299 -9.48 31.50 -2.75
N LEU A 300 -10.72 31.11 -3.03
CA LEU A 300 -11.04 30.18 -4.10
C LEU A 300 -10.90 30.86 -5.47
N ILE A 301 -9.78 30.60 -6.15
CA ILE A 301 -9.50 31.20 -7.46
C ILE A 301 -10.00 30.30 -8.58
N SER A 302 -10.68 30.90 -9.56
CA SER A 302 -11.22 30.21 -10.73
C SER A 302 -10.54 30.70 -12.00
N THR A 303 -9.26 30.35 -12.16
CA THR A 303 -8.41 30.85 -13.25
C THR A 303 -8.86 30.43 -14.65
N ASP A 304 -9.66 29.36 -14.75
CA ASP A 304 -10.27 28.86 -15.98
C ASP A 304 -11.49 29.68 -16.45
N LEU A 305 -12.05 30.52 -15.57
CA LEU A 305 -13.23 31.34 -15.83
C LEU A 305 -12.82 32.79 -16.07
N ASP A 306 -12.67 33.21 -17.33
CA ASP A 306 -12.23 34.56 -17.71
C ASP A 306 -13.15 35.68 -17.17
N TRP A 307 -14.45 35.41 -17.07
CA TRP A 307 -15.45 36.32 -16.53
C TRP A 307 -15.55 36.31 -15.00
N HIS A 308 -14.95 35.33 -14.32
CA HIS A 308 -15.19 35.14 -12.88
C HIS A 308 -14.53 36.25 -12.05
N PRO A 309 -15.24 36.82 -11.04
CA PRO A 309 -14.75 37.98 -10.30
C PRO A 309 -13.39 37.74 -9.62
N THR A 310 -13.10 36.54 -9.11
CA THR A 310 -11.78 36.24 -8.54
C THR A 310 -10.67 36.19 -9.58
N ASN A 311 -10.97 35.75 -10.81
CA ASN A 311 -9.99 35.77 -11.90
C ASN A 311 -9.76 37.21 -12.38
N VAL A 312 -10.82 38.00 -12.56
CA VAL A 312 -10.72 39.41 -12.96
C VAL A 312 -9.92 40.22 -11.95
N LYS A 313 -10.15 40.00 -10.64
CA LYS A 313 -9.43 40.67 -9.54
C LYS A 313 -7.91 40.51 -9.63
N ILE A 314 -7.44 39.36 -10.13
CA ILE A 314 -6.01 39.05 -10.25
C ILE A 314 -5.45 39.32 -11.66
N GLY A 315 -6.17 40.10 -12.47
CA GLY A 315 -5.76 40.50 -13.83
C GLY A 315 -6.36 39.65 -14.95
N GLY A 316 -7.06 38.55 -14.65
CA GLY A 316 -7.66 37.67 -15.64
C GLY A 316 -6.63 36.96 -16.53
N VAL A 317 -7.11 36.07 -17.41
CA VAL A 317 -6.24 35.27 -18.29
C VAL A 317 -5.39 36.14 -19.23
N MET A 318 -5.93 37.27 -19.69
CA MET A 318 -5.30 38.15 -20.68
C MET A 318 -4.29 39.14 -20.07
N ASN A 319 -4.52 39.73 -18.87
CA ASN A 319 -3.53 40.65 -18.30
C ASN A 319 -2.36 39.94 -17.62
N ARG A 320 -2.43 38.62 -17.37
CA ARG A 320 -1.24 37.84 -16.98
C ARG A 320 -0.12 37.97 -18.03
N LYS A 321 -0.46 38.00 -19.33
CA LYS A 321 0.49 38.26 -20.42
C LYS A 321 0.99 39.71 -20.50
N HIS A 322 0.14 40.70 -20.19
CA HIS A 322 0.53 42.13 -20.29
C HIS A 322 1.32 42.64 -19.07
N LEU A 323 1.03 42.13 -17.86
CA LEU A 323 1.83 42.43 -16.67
C LEU A 323 3.27 41.92 -16.81
N VAL A 324 3.48 40.86 -17.60
CA VAL A 324 4.80 40.34 -18.00
C VAL A 324 5.53 41.36 -18.90
N GLU A 325 4.85 41.97 -19.87
CA GLU A 325 5.45 42.95 -20.80
C GLU A 325 5.82 44.29 -20.13
N GLU A 326 5.09 44.74 -19.12
CA GLU A 326 5.35 46.01 -18.42
C GLU A 326 6.38 45.89 -17.28
N SER A 327 6.72 44.67 -16.82
CA SER A 327 7.58 44.41 -15.65
C SER A 327 9.10 44.58 -15.85
N SER A 328 9.52 45.40 -16.82
CA SER A 328 10.94 45.66 -17.15
C SER A 328 11.81 46.33 -16.06
N THR A 329 11.28 46.53 -14.84
CA THR A 329 11.99 47.23 -13.75
C THR A 329 12.03 46.54 -12.38
N ASN A 330 11.59 45.29 -12.25
CA ASN A 330 11.72 44.56 -10.97
C ASN A 330 12.65 43.34 -11.07
N SER A 331 13.51 43.19 -10.07
CA SER A 331 14.50 42.12 -9.88
C SER A 331 13.90 40.74 -9.54
N PHE A 332 12.70 40.44 -10.02
CA PHE A 332 12.08 39.13 -9.87
C PHE A 332 12.22 38.40 -11.20
N GLY A 333 13.01 37.33 -11.19
CA GLY A 333 13.21 36.48 -12.35
C GLY A 333 11.88 35.98 -12.92
N ASP A 334 11.87 35.88 -14.25
CA ASP A 334 10.83 35.31 -15.13
C ASP A 334 9.50 34.93 -14.44
N ILE A 335 8.62 35.91 -14.28
CA ILE A 335 7.30 35.79 -13.63
C ILE A 335 6.45 34.68 -14.27
N ASP A 336 6.64 34.42 -15.57
CA ASP A 336 5.95 33.38 -16.34
C ASP A 336 6.37 31.96 -15.92
N ALA A 337 7.61 31.76 -15.48
CA ALA A 337 8.06 30.46 -14.97
C ALA A 337 7.48 30.14 -13.58
N MET A 338 6.93 31.12 -12.85
CA MET A 338 6.53 30.97 -11.44
C MET A 338 5.01 30.84 -11.20
N HIS A 339 4.14 31.19 -12.15
CA HIS A 339 2.69 31.29 -11.92
C HIS A 339 1.84 30.57 -12.99
N THR A 340 1.52 29.30 -12.75
CA THR A 340 0.63 28.51 -13.63
C THR A 340 -0.60 27.98 -12.90
N GLY A 341 -1.62 27.60 -13.67
CA GLY A 341 -2.84 26.98 -13.14
C GLY A 341 -3.62 27.89 -12.20
N TYR A 342 -3.67 27.54 -10.91
CA TYR A 342 -4.45 28.24 -9.87
C TYR A 342 -3.68 29.34 -9.12
N MET A 343 -2.48 29.69 -9.56
CA MET A 343 -1.67 30.72 -8.89
C MET A 343 -2.20 32.14 -9.10
N ASP A 344 -2.27 32.90 -8.00
CA ASP A 344 -2.53 34.33 -7.93
C ASP A 344 -1.24 35.12 -8.18
N PRO A 345 -1.09 35.82 -9.31
CA PRO A 345 0.10 36.64 -9.60
C PRO A 345 0.23 37.86 -8.68
N THR A 346 -0.82 38.21 -7.92
CA THR A 346 -0.77 39.33 -6.95
C THR A 346 -0.21 38.89 -5.60
N GLN A 347 -0.08 37.59 -5.35
CA GLN A 347 0.50 37.04 -4.13
C GLN A 347 1.95 36.64 -4.36
N GLY A 348 2.80 36.92 -3.36
CA GLY A 348 4.21 36.55 -3.44
C GLY A 348 4.44 35.06 -3.20
N MET A 349 5.26 34.42 -4.03
CA MET A 349 5.69 33.04 -3.84
C MET A 349 6.59 32.88 -2.59
N PRO A 350 6.65 31.68 -1.98
CA PRO A 350 7.58 31.42 -0.89
C PRO A 350 9.02 31.55 -1.39
N LYS A 351 9.85 32.26 -0.63
CA LYS A 351 11.29 32.44 -0.95
C LYS A 351 12.18 31.39 -0.31
N ASN A 352 11.65 30.67 0.68
CA ASN A 352 12.34 29.68 1.48
C ASN A 352 11.31 28.74 2.12
N VAL A 353 11.78 27.60 2.62
CA VAL A 353 10.96 26.51 3.18
C VAL A 353 10.03 27.00 4.31
N ARG A 354 10.49 27.93 5.15
CA ARG A 354 9.71 28.42 6.31
C ARG A 354 8.44 29.18 5.89
N GLU A 355 8.41 29.75 4.69
CA GLU A 355 7.26 30.50 4.19
C GLU A 355 6.19 29.59 3.55
N VAL A 356 6.55 28.36 3.17
CA VAL A 356 5.70 27.46 2.39
C VAL A 356 4.37 27.16 3.09
N GLY A 357 4.41 26.78 4.37
CA GLY A 357 3.22 26.39 5.13
C GLY A 357 2.11 27.44 5.14
N SER A 358 2.47 28.71 5.26
CA SER A 358 1.53 29.84 5.37
C SER A 358 1.14 30.47 4.03
N LYS A 359 1.91 30.24 2.96
CA LYS A 359 1.69 30.86 1.64
C LYS A 359 1.10 29.92 0.62
N MET A 360 1.26 28.61 0.80
CA MET A 360 0.82 27.62 -0.16
C MET A 360 -0.35 26.83 0.41
N PHE A 361 -1.28 26.47 -0.47
CA PHE A 361 -2.52 25.79 -0.13
C PHE A 361 -2.74 24.63 -1.08
N THR A 362 -3.21 23.50 -0.57
CA THR A 362 -3.79 22.46 -1.40
C THR A 362 -5.22 22.85 -1.78
N ARG A 363 -5.50 22.86 -3.07
CA ARG A 363 -6.85 22.89 -3.63
C ARG A 363 -7.25 21.44 -3.92
N VAL A 364 -8.27 20.92 -3.24
CA VAL A 364 -8.77 19.56 -3.43
C VAL A 364 -10.22 19.59 -3.89
N GLU A 365 -10.48 19.07 -5.08
CA GLU A 365 -11.81 18.94 -5.65
C GLU A 365 -12.34 17.54 -5.35
N TYR A 366 -13.20 17.45 -4.35
CA TYR A 366 -13.90 16.22 -3.98
C TYR A 366 -15.09 16.02 -4.91
N GLU A 367 -15.07 14.94 -5.68
CA GLU A 367 -16.02 14.69 -6.75
C GLU A 367 -16.82 13.44 -6.47
N THR A 368 -18.15 13.53 -6.52
CA THR A 368 -19.02 12.37 -6.35
C THR A 368 -19.80 12.06 -7.62
N ILE A 369 -20.10 10.79 -7.82
CA ILE A 369 -20.91 10.29 -8.95
C ILE A 369 -22.00 9.39 -8.39
N SER A 370 -23.24 9.77 -8.67
CA SER A 370 -24.45 9.03 -8.27
C SER A 370 -25.47 9.01 -9.41
N LYS A 371 -26.54 8.23 -9.25
CA LYS A 371 -27.67 8.19 -10.18
C LYS A 371 -28.87 8.89 -9.57
N LEU A 372 -29.60 9.64 -10.40
CA LEU A 372 -30.93 10.15 -10.05
C LEU A 372 -31.99 9.06 -10.33
N LYS A 373 -33.00 8.94 -9.47
CA LYS A 373 -34.15 8.03 -9.64
C LYS A 373 -34.86 8.26 -10.98
N THR A 374 -34.84 9.50 -11.46
CA THR A 374 -35.29 9.85 -12.81
C THR A 374 -34.41 9.14 -13.83
N ASN A 375 -35.00 8.22 -14.60
CA ASN A 375 -34.28 7.30 -15.47
C ASN A 375 -33.38 8.03 -16.48
N GLY A 376 -32.15 7.52 -16.63
CA GLY A 376 -31.21 7.99 -17.64
C GLY A 376 -30.35 9.19 -17.24
N PHE A 377 -30.43 9.66 -15.99
CA PHE A 377 -29.59 10.74 -15.48
C PHE A 377 -28.63 10.30 -14.38
N SER A 378 -27.41 10.80 -14.44
CA SER A 378 -26.44 10.75 -13.35
C SER A 378 -26.11 12.14 -12.84
N LEU A 379 -25.79 12.20 -11.55
CA LEU A 379 -25.38 13.40 -10.84
C LEU A 379 -23.89 13.32 -10.55
N PHE A 380 -23.18 14.33 -11.00
CA PHE A 380 -21.78 14.59 -10.68
C PHE A 380 -21.73 15.84 -9.80
N THR A 381 -21.19 15.72 -8.59
CA THR A 381 -20.98 16.87 -7.70
C THR A 381 -19.52 17.20 -7.56
N VAL A 382 -19.21 18.48 -7.36
CA VAL A 382 -17.84 18.93 -7.05
C VAL A 382 -17.89 19.82 -5.82
N LYS A 383 -17.07 19.49 -4.82
CA LYS A 383 -16.80 20.36 -3.67
C LYS A 383 -15.31 20.67 -3.64
N THR A 384 -14.96 21.94 -3.73
CA THR A 384 -13.56 22.35 -3.55
C THR A 384 -13.28 22.65 -2.08
N TYR A 385 -12.22 22.04 -1.57
CA TYR A 385 -11.61 22.34 -0.28
C TYR A 385 -10.30 23.08 -0.52
N LEU A 386 -10.03 24.08 0.30
CA LEU A 386 -8.79 24.82 0.28
C LEU A 386 -8.16 24.77 1.67
N GLU A 387 -6.94 24.24 1.75
CA GLU A 387 -6.25 23.97 3.01
C GLU A 387 -4.82 24.48 2.95
N PRO A 388 -4.35 25.27 3.92
CA PRO A 388 -2.95 25.71 3.96
C PRO A 388 -2.01 24.52 4.20
N LEU A 389 -0.80 24.57 3.64
CA LEU A 389 0.20 23.51 3.84
C LEU A 389 0.68 23.41 5.31
N GLU A 390 0.46 24.41 6.15
CA GLU A 390 0.67 24.29 7.61
C GLU A 390 -0.21 23.21 8.27
N ASN A 391 -1.38 22.95 7.71
CA ASN A 391 -2.27 21.87 8.17
C ASN A 391 -1.74 20.48 7.78
N PHE A 392 -0.78 20.39 6.86
CA PHE A 392 -0.08 19.16 6.49
C PHE A 392 1.05 18.81 7.47
N SER A 393 1.04 19.35 8.69
CA SER A 393 1.95 18.92 9.77
C SER A 393 1.65 17.51 10.32
N ALA A 394 0.59 16.85 9.85
CA ALA A 394 0.35 15.43 10.11
C ALA A 394 1.22 14.57 9.17
N PRO A 395 2.02 13.62 9.68
CA PRO A 395 2.94 12.80 8.90
C PRO A 395 2.29 12.14 7.68
N GLU A 396 1.11 11.55 7.86
CA GLU A 396 0.39 10.81 6.82
C GLU A 396 -0.05 11.73 5.67
N ALA A 397 -0.42 12.98 5.98
CA ALA A 397 -0.79 13.97 4.97
C ALA A 397 0.43 14.48 4.21
N ALA A 398 1.52 14.76 4.92
CA ALA A 398 2.78 15.23 4.34
C ALA A 398 3.38 14.18 3.40
N GLU A 399 3.45 12.93 3.86
CA GLU A 399 3.94 11.78 3.10
C GLU A 399 3.11 11.56 1.83
N SER A 400 1.78 11.55 1.96
CA SER A 400 0.91 11.32 0.80
C SER A 400 1.02 12.42 -0.26
N LEU A 401 1.16 13.69 0.16
CA LEU A 401 1.38 14.79 -0.79
C LEU A 401 2.78 14.74 -1.41
N PHE A 402 3.80 14.34 -0.63
CA PHE A 402 5.16 14.15 -1.13
C PHE A 402 5.18 13.12 -2.26
N VAL A 403 4.64 11.91 -2.01
CA VAL A 403 4.54 10.83 -3.00
C VAL A 403 3.78 11.29 -4.25
N ALA A 404 2.63 11.95 -4.06
CA ALA A 404 1.81 12.42 -5.17
C ALA A 404 2.52 13.46 -6.06
N ILE A 405 3.40 14.29 -5.48
CA ILE A 405 4.23 15.25 -6.24
C ILE A 405 5.38 14.52 -6.95
N THR A 406 6.05 13.58 -6.30
CA THR A 406 7.24 12.90 -6.87
C THR A 406 6.89 11.96 -8.02
N GLU A 407 5.76 11.26 -7.94
CA GLU A 407 5.31 10.32 -8.98
C GLU A 407 4.71 11.01 -10.20
N ALA A 408 4.24 12.25 -10.07
CA ALA A 408 3.58 12.96 -11.15
C ALA A 408 4.51 13.18 -12.37
N SER A 409 3.97 12.93 -13.56
CA SER A 409 4.62 13.29 -14.83
C SER A 409 4.71 14.82 -14.99
N GLU A 410 5.58 15.30 -15.89
CA GLU A 410 5.73 16.75 -16.11
C GLU A 410 4.42 17.44 -16.53
N SER A 411 3.61 16.77 -17.37
CA SER A 411 2.31 17.28 -17.79
C SER A 411 1.30 17.30 -16.64
N GLU A 412 1.36 16.34 -15.71
CA GLU A 412 0.56 16.35 -14.48
C GLU A 412 1.01 17.45 -13.52
N LEU A 413 2.32 17.61 -13.30
CA LEU A 413 2.86 18.68 -12.45
C LEU A 413 2.45 20.05 -12.98
N LYS A 414 2.51 20.25 -14.30
CA LYS A 414 2.00 21.46 -14.96
C LYS A 414 0.51 21.68 -14.70
N TYR A 415 -0.31 20.64 -14.89
CA TYR A 415 -1.74 20.70 -14.61
C TYR A 415 -2.05 20.98 -13.12
N LYS A 416 -1.17 20.55 -12.21
CA LYS A 416 -1.27 20.72 -10.76
C LYS A 416 -0.68 22.04 -10.23
N SER A 417 -0.27 22.95 -11.12
CA SER A 417 0.39 24.24 -10.78
C SER A 417 1.77 24.09 -10.13
N LEU A 418 2.51 23.04 -10.50
CA LEU A 418 3.84 22.67 -9.98
C LEU A 418 4.89 22.49 -11.09
N GLU A 419 4.77 23.17 -12.23
CA GLU A 419 5.84 23.13 -13.25
C GLU A 419 7.13 23.88 -12.84
N ASN A 420 7.03 24.82 -11.89
CA ASN A 420 8.21 25.51 -11.37
C ASN A 420 9.03 24.59 -10.45
N ALA A 421 10.24 24.23 -10.89
CA ALA A 421 11.11 23.32 -10.14
C ALA A 421 11.51 23.85 -8.75
N ASN A 422 11.80 25.16 -8.63
CA ASN A 422 12.19 25.76 -7.35
C ASN A 422 11.05 25.71 -6.33
N LEU A 423 9.83 26.09 -6.75
CA LEU A 423 8.65 25.99 -5.89
C LEU A 423 8.38 24.55 -5.48
N LYS A 424 8.43 23.62 -6.44
CA LYS A 424 8.22 22.20 -6.19
C LYS A 424 9.23 21.70 -5.14
N ASN A 425 10.50 22.04 -5.28
CA ASN A 425 11.54 21.64 -4.33
C ASN A 425 11.32 22.25 -2.94
N LEU A 426 10.98 23.54 -2.84
CA LEU A 426 10.63 24.17 -1.56
C LEU A 426 9.44 23.49 -0.87
N ILE A 427 8.42 23.07 -1.64
CA ILE A 427 7.26 22.34 -1.10
C ILE A 427 7.68 20.94 -0.64
N LEU A 428 8.47 20.20 -1.43
CA LEU A 428 8.96 18.88 -1.05
C LEU A 428 9.83 18.95 0.22
N GLU A 429 10.75 19.90 0.31
CA GLU A 429 11.55 20.18 1.51
C GLU A 429 10.68 20.49 2.72
N TYR A 430 9.64 21.32 2.54
CA TYR A 430 8.71 21.65 3.62
C TYR A 430 7.93 20.43 4.12
N LEU A 431 7.42 19.58 3.21
CA LEU A 431 6.69 18.36 3.59
C LEU A 431 7.61 17.41 4.35
N VAL A 432 8.83 17.24 3.87
CA VAL A 432 9.88 16.44 4.52
C VAL A 432 10.24 16.97 5.92
N ALA A 433 10.40 18.28 6.08
CA ALA A 433 10.72 18.89 7.37
C ALA A 433 9.65 18.59 8.44
N ASN A 434 8.38 18.46 8.03
CA ASN A 434 7.26 18.16 8.91
C ASN A 434 7.04 16.66 9.20
N LEU A 435 7.77 15.77 8.52
CA LEU A 435 7.75 14.34 8.86
C LEU A 435 8.46 14.10 10.20
N PRO A 436 8.02 13.08 10.98
CA PRO A 436 8.61 12.74 12.27
C PRO A 436 10.12 12.61 12.13
N LYS A 437 10.86 13.18 13.09
CA LYS A 437 12.29 12.94 13.15
C LYS A 437 12.51 11.44 13.34
N VAL A 438 13.32 10.85 12.47
CA VAL A 438 13.82 9.48 12.65
C VAL A 438 14.45 9.45 14.04
N GLN A 439 13.95 8.58 14.92
CA GLN A 439 14.58 8.39 16.23
C GLN A 439 15.98 7.81 15.98
N SER A 440 16.99 8.68 16.01
CA SER A 440 18.35 8.22 16.26
C SER A 440 18.31 7.55 17.63
N SER A 441 18.89 6.36 17.73
CA SER A 441 19.05 5.64 18.99
C SER A 441 20.11 6.31 19.89
N SER A 442 19.94 7.61 20.16
CA SER A 442 20.70 8.36 21.15
C SER A 442 19.87 8.45 22.43
N SER A 443 20.18 7.56 23.36
CA SER A 443 19.63 7.53 24.70
C SER A 443 19.86 8.86 25.43
N SER A 444 18.79 9.58 25.76
CA SER A 444 18.79 10.53 26.88
C SER A 444 17.64 10.19 27.82
N SER A 445 18.04 9.69 28.98
CA SER A 445 17.19 9.26 30.08
C SER A 445 16.49 10.46 30.74
N SER A 446 15.16 10.43 30.82
CA SER A 446 14.46 11.03 31.96
C SER A 446 13.27 10.18 32.36
N SER A 447 13.32 9.76 33.62
CA SER A 447 12.40 8.87 34.30
C SER A 447 11.08 9.54 34.63
N SER A 448 9.95 8.92 34.27
CA SER A 448 8.73 9.01 35.07
C SER A 448 7.97 7.69 35.01
N SER A 449 7.70 7.18 36.20
CA SER A 449 7.08 5.89 36.49
C SER A 449 5.56 5.99 36.44
N SER A 450 4.91 5.15 35.63
CA SER A 450 3.51 4.82 35.79
C SER A 450 3.29 3.33 35.56
N SER A 451 3.01 2.64 36.66
CA SER A 451 2.58 1.25 36.74
C SER A 451 1.24 1.04 36.02
N LEU A 452 1.19 0.11 35.06
CA LEU A 452 -0.06 -0.40 34.49
C LEU A 452 -0.17 -1.89 34.73
N SER A 453 -1.28 -2.25 35.37
CA SER A 453 -1.66 -3.57 35.84
C SER A 453 -2.00 -4.54 34.71
N SER A 454 -1.56 -5.78 34.87
CA SER A 454 -1.88 -6.95 34.05
C SER A 454 -3.39 -7.22 33.97
N THR A 455 -3.93 -7.28 32.75
CA THR A 455 -5.23 -7.92 32.50
C THR A 455 -5.01 -9.17 31.67
N THR A 456 -5.19 -10.32 32.32
CA THR A 456 -5.25 -11.67 31.76
C THR A 456 -6.41 -11.80 30.77
N VAL A 457 -6.15 -12.23 29.54
CA VAL A 457 -7.19 -12.67 28.59
C VAL A 457 -7.21 -14.20 28.56
N SER A 458 -8.34 -14.75 29.00
CA SER A 458 -8.66 -16.17 29.05
C SER A 458 -8.96 -16.72 27.65
N SER A 459 -8.42 -17.90 27.36
CA SER A 459 -8.71 -18.72 26.18
C SER A 459 -10.14 -19.28 26.23
N ASN A 460 -10.85 -19.20 25.10
CA ASN A 460 -12.08 -19.96 24.88
C ASN A 460 -11.95 -20.81 23.62
N VAL A 461 -11.88 -22.12 23.87
CA VAL A 461 -11.88 -23.22 22.90
C VAL A 461 -13.32 -23.55 22.53
N LEU A 462 -13.69 -23.47 21.25
CA LEU A 462 -14.96 -24.00 20.75
C LEU A 462 -14.75 -25.38 20.12
N LYS A 463 -15.42 -26.37 20.72
CA LYS A 463 -15.43 -27.79 20.37
C LYS A 463 -16.16 -28.06 19.05
N CYS A 464 -15.58 -28.95 18.25
CA CYS A 464 -16.21 -29.60 17.09
C CYS A 464 -16.99 -30.86 17.53
N PRO A 465 -18.24 -31.11 17.06
CA PRO A 465 -18.93 -32.37 17.28
C PRO A 465 -18.88 -33.30 16.05
N MET A 466 -18.52 -34.55 16.33
CA MET A 466 -18.37 -35.70 15.42
C MET A 466 -19.68 -36.12 14.72
N GLY A 467 -19.54 -36.69 13.50
CA GLY A 467 -20.60 -37.46 12.83
C GLY A 467 -20.05 -38.29 11.67
N PHE A 468 -19.83 -39.59 11.91
CA PHE A 468 -19.38 -40.61 10.96
C PHE A 468 -20.49 -41.05 9.97
N SER A 469 -20.08 -41.47 8.76
CA SER A 469 -20.81 -42.42 7.92
C SER A 469 -19.86 -43.12 6.93
N THR A 470 -19.64 -44.43 7.13
CA THR A 470 -19.19 -45.43 6.12
C THR A 470 -20.37 -45.81 5.20
N PRO A 471 -20.24 -46.48 4.01
CA PRO A 471 -19.49 -47.74 3.73
C PRO A 471 -18.91 -47.84 2.27
N LYS A 472 -18.24 -48.86 1.71
CA LYS A 472 -18.41 -50.34 1.65
C LYS A 472 -17.13 -51.02 1.08
N ILE A 473 -17.01 -52.31 1.37
CA ILE A 473 -15.95 -53.30 1.06
C ILE A 473 -16.21 -54.03 -0.29
N PHE A 474 -15.15 -54.41 -1.03
CA PHE A 474 -14.98 -55.65 -1.84
C PHE A 474 -13.46 -55.91 -2.00
N LYS A 475 -12.86 -56.92 -1.33
CA LYS A 475 -12.50 -58.30 -1.78
C LYS A 475 -11.67 -58.35 -3.07
N GLU A 476 -10.35 -58.56 -2.95
CA GLU A 476 -9.61 -59.86 -2.98
C GLU A 476 -9.31 -60.32 -4.41
N GLU A 477 -8.02 -60.34 -4.78
CA GLU A 477 -7.36 -61.36 -5.62
C GLU A 477 -5.83 -61.21 -5.46
N GLU A 478 -5.21 -62.17 -4.76
CA GLU A 478 -3.78 -62.48 -4.74
C GLU A 478 -3.46 -63.51 -5.84
N GLU A 479 -2.16 -63.74 -6.08
CA GLU A 479 -1.47 -64.60 -7.08
C GLU A 479 -1.00 -63.78 -8.31
N GLU A 480 0.28 -63.69 -8.68
CA GLU A 480 1.37 -64.67 -8.64
C GLU A 480 2.77 -64.00 -8.65
N GLU A 481 3.75 -64.82 -8.29
CA GLU A 481 5.14 -64.58 -7.86
C GLU A 481 6.15 -64.07 -8.92
N GLU A 482 7.23 -63.49 -8.37
CA GLU A 482 8.64 -63.63 -8.78
C GLU A 482 9.04 -63.33 -10.23
N GLU A 483 9.67 -62.15 -10.42
CA GLU A 483 10.99 -61.98 -11.05
C GLU A 483 11.29 -60.48 -11.25
N ARG A 484 12.02 -59.88 -10.30
CA ARG A 484 13.01 -58.78 -10.46
C ARG A 484 13.42 -58.21 -9.10
N GLU A 485 14.22 -58.98 -8.38
CA GLU A 485 15.16 -58.41 -7.41
C GLU A 485 16.31 -57.78 -8.19
N GLU A 486 16.24 -56.47 -8.47
CA GLU A 486 17.38 -55.54 -8.66
C GLU A 486 16.81 -54.17 -9.07
N ASP A 487 16.47 -53.32 -8.09
CA ASP A 487 16.57 -51.83 -8.10
C ASP A 487 15.81 -51.12 -6.96
N ALA A 488 15.57 -51.77 -5.82
CA ALA A 488 14.97 -51.13 -4.66
C ALA A 488 16.00 -50.33 -3.83
N ARG A 489 16.50 -49.21 -4.37
CA ARG A 489 17.04 -48.11 -3.54
C ARG A 489 15.98 -47.02 -3.43
N THR A 490 15.02 -47.27 -2.54
CA THR A 490 14.16 -46.30 -1.82
C THR A 490 13.96 -44.93 -2.49
N THR A 491 13.00 -44.83 -3.40
CA THR A 491 12.34 -43.55 -3.72
C THR A 491 11.01 -43.51 -2.96
N GLN A 492 10.95 -42.71 -1.90
CA GLN A 492 9.65 -42.27 -1.41
C GLN A 492 8.99 -41.41 -2.51
N PRO A 493 7.67 -41.48 -2.71
CA PRO A 493 7.00 -40.63 -3.69
C PRO A 493 7.21 -39.16 -3.30
N HIS A 494 7.92 -38.41 -4.15
CA HIS A 494 8.14 -36.98 -3.94
C HIS A 494 6.79 -36.24 -4.10
N ASP A 495 6.32 -35.59 -3.03
CA ASP A 495 5.11 -34.72 -3.05
C ASP A 495 5.34 -33.37 -3.74
N PHE A 496 6.40 -33.24 -4.54
CA PHE A 496 6.73 -32.03 -5.28
C PHE A 496 7.25 -32.40 -6.67
N THR A 497 6.95 -31.55 -7.64
CA THR A 497 7.39 -31.70 -9.03
C THR A 497 8.90 -31.49 -9.10
N PRO A 498 9.71 -32.47 -9.55
CA PRO A 498 11.15 -32.26 -9.72
C PRO A 498 11.43 -31.13 -10.71
N TRP A 499 12.41 -30.29 -10.42
CA TRP A 499 12.89 -29.29 -11.38
C TRP A 499 13.83 -29.95 -12.39
N THR A 500 13.31 -30.34 -13.55
CA THR A 500 14.04 -31.11 -14.57
C THR A 500 15.00 -30.28 -15.43
N SER A 501 14.92 -28.95 -15.33
CA SER A 501 15.71 -28.01 -16.13
C SER A 501 16.99 -27.53 -15.43
N PHE A 502 17.28 -28.01 -14.21
CA PHE A 502 18.38 -27.50 -13.40
C PHE A 502 19.78 -27.69 -14.03
N ASP A 503 19.99 -28.69 -14.87
CA ASP A 503 21.28 -28.93 -15.56
C ASP A 503 21.33 -28.36 -16.98
N LYS A 504 20.25 -27.73 -17.46
CA LYS A 504 20.20 -27.15 -18.80
C LYS A 504 20.96 -25.83 -18.88
N ALA A 505 21.30 -25.46 -20.11
CA ALA A 505 21.66 -24.08 -20.45
C ALA A 505 20.45 -23.16 -20.21
N ILE A 506 20.68 -21.89 -19.87
CA ILE A 506 19.59 -20.98 -19.46
C ILE A 506 18.55 -20.79 -20.56
N GLU A 507 18.98 -20.81 -21.82
CA GLU A 507 18.15 -20.67 -23.02
C GLU A 507 17.11 -21.80 -23.16
N ASP A 508 17.40 -22.97 -22.58
CA ASP A 508 16.56 -24.17 -22.62
C ASP A 508 15.93 -24.47 -21.24
N ALA A 509 16.20 -23.64 -20.23
CA ALA A 509 15.79 -23.87 -18.86
C ALA A 509 14.45 -23.21 -18.55
N SER A 510 13.56 -23.98 -17.93
CA SER A 510 12.32 -23.46 -17.34
C SER A 510 12.50 -23.04 -15.87
N PRO A 511 11.74 -22.04 -15.39
CA PRO A 511 11.73 -21.65 -13.98
C PRO A 511 11.40 -22.78 -13.01
N ILE A 512 11.75 -22.61 -11.74
CA ILE A 512 11.41 -23.61 -10.72
C ILE A 512 9.88 -23.79 -10.61
N PRO A 513 9.39 -25.01 -10.35
CA PRO A 513 7.94 -25.27 -10.31
C PRO A 513 7.20 -24.43 -9.24
N PRO A 514 5.94 -24.02 -9.47
CA PRO A 514 5.15 -23.25 -8.49
C PRO A 514 5.02 -23.87 -7.10
N SER A 515 5.13 -25.20 -7.01
CA SER A 515 5.13 -25.93 -5.73
C SER A 515 6.31 -25.56 -4.82
N TYR A 516 7.41 -25.03 -5.38
CA TYR A 516 8.59 -24.59 -4.62
C TYR A 516 8.31 -23.36 -3.78
N TYR A 517 7.31 -22.55 -4.15
CA TYR A 517 6.93 -21.35 -3.42
C TYR A 517 5.76 -21.58 -2.46
N THR A 518 5.04 -22.70 -2.60
CA THR A 518 3.74 -22.91 -1.92
C THR A 518 3.70 -24.15 -1.04
N SER A 519 4.64 -25.10 -1.19
CA SER A 519 4.65 -26.36 -0.46
C SER A 519 5.19 -26.20 0.96
N GLU A 520 4.35 -26.55 1.94
CA GLU A 520 4.76 -26.62 3.35
C GLU A 520 5.88 -27.65 3.60
N LYS A 521 5.89 -28.76 2.85
CA LYS A 521 6.96 -29.77 2.98
C LYS A 521 8.31 -29.24 2.51
N LEU A 522 8.33 -28.46 1.41
CA LEU A 522 9.56 -27.81 0.97
C LEU A 522 9.97 -26.72 1.94
N ALA A 523 9.05 -25.93 2.48
CA ALA A 523 9.37 -24.94 3.51
C ALA A 523 9.98 -25.57 4.78
N GLN A 524 9.48 -26.73 5.22
CA GLN A 524 10.10 -27.49 6.31
C GLN A 524 11.52 -27.93 5.97
N ARG A 525 11.75 -28.35 4.72
CA ARG A 525 13.07 -28.77 4.25
C ARG A 525 14.04 -27.59 4.11
N GLU A 526 13.58 -26.45 3.61
CA GLU A 526 14.34 -25.20 3.56
C GLU A 526 14.82 -24.79 4.96
N ARG A 527 13.96 -24.90 5.98
CA ARG A 527 14.33 -24.68 7.37
C ARG A 527 15.40 -25.66 7.86
N ALA A 528 15.28 -26.93 7.50
CA ALA A 528 16.25 -27.97 7.88
C ALA A 528 17.59 -27.91 7.12
N THR A 529 17.65 -27.19 5.99
CA THR A 529 18.87 -27.12 5.17
C THR A 529 19.40 -25.70 5.02
N VAL A 530 18.72 -24.85 4.26
CA VAL A 530 19.18 -23.49 3.89
C VAL A 530 19.30 -22.58 5.12
N PHE A 531 18.40 -22.72 6.09
CA PHE A 531 18.36 -21.89 7.30
C PHE A 531 18.78 -22.65 8.57
N SER A 532 19.58 -23.71 8.40
CA SER A 532 20.09 -24.54 9.49
C SER A 532 21.59 -24.32 9.71
N PRO A 533 22.01 -23.80 10.89
CA PRO A 533 23.41 -23.64 11.23
C PRO A 533 24.20 -24.95 11.25
N GLU A 534 23.52 -26.10 11.38
CA GLU A 534 24.12 -27.43 11.28
C GLU A 534 24.52 -27.81 9.85
N LYS A 535 23.92 -27.20 8.82
CA LYS A 535 24.27 -27.46 7.42
C LYS A 535 25.25 -26.42 6.87
N ASP A 536 24.99 -25.13 7.10
CA ASP A 536 25.89 -24.07 6.64
C ASP A 536 25.73 -22.75 7.40
N TRP A 537 26.40 -21.69 6.93
CA TRP A 537 26.30 -20.35 7.52
C TRP A 537 24.91 -19.73 7.35
N VAL A 538 24.35 -19.24 8.46
CA VAL A 538 23.05 -18.54 8.50
C VAL A 538 23.24 -17.13 9.03
N CYS A 539 22.69 -16.12 8.35
CA CYS A 539 22.63 -14.76 8.87
C CYS A 539 21.60 -14.73 10.02
N ILE A 540 22.05 -14.42 11.24
CA ILE A 540 21.21 -14.53 12.45
C ILE A 540 20.84 -13.18 13.07
N GLY A 541 21.42 -12.10 12.57
CA GLY A 541 21.16 -10.75 13.07
C GLY A 541 22.25 -9.77 12.65
N HIS A 542 22.31 -8.69 13.40
CA HIS A 542 23.05 -7.50 13.04
C HIS A 542 23.96 -7.04 14.16
N VAL A 543 25.10 -6.44 13.83
CA VAL A 543 26.07 -5.96 14.81
C VAL A 543 25.47 -4.89 15.75
N SER A 544 24.49 -4.11 15.28
CA SER A 544 23.78 -3.13 16.12
C SER A 544 22.75 -3.75 17.09
N ASP A 545 22.46 -5.06 16.98
CA ASP A 545 21.59 -5.76 17.94
C ASP A 545 22.28 -5.93 19.31
N ALA A 546 23.61 -5.94 19.32
CA ALA A 546 24.46 -5.86 20.49
C ALA A 546 25.55 -4.81 20.23
N PRO A 547 25.28 -3.51 20.44
CA PRO A 547 26.15 -2.44 19.98
C PRO A 547 27.47 -2.33 20.77
N SER A 548 27.49 -2.76 22.03
CA SER A 548 28.64 -2.63 22.94
C SER A 548 29.14 -3.99 23.40
N VAL A 549 30.40 -4.04 23.84
CA VAL A 549 30.95 -5.22 24.53
C VAL A 549 30.02 -5.64 25.66
N ASN A 550 29.79 -6.95 25.80
CA ASN A 550 28.86 -7.58 26.74
C ASN A 550 27.38 -7.33 26.47
N ASP A 551 27.00 -6.60 25.42
CA ASP A 551 25.63 -6.64 24.94
C ASP A 551 25.34 -7.98 24.26
N TYR A 552 24.08 -8.38 24.27
CA TYR A 552 23.60 -9.59 23.62
C TYR A 552 22.30 -9.34 22.88
N PHE A 553 22.03 -10.19 21.90
CA PHE A 553 20.72 -10.32 21.27
C PHE A 553 20.30 -11.78 21.20
N THR A 554 19.00 -12.02 21.06
CA THR A 554 18.44 -13.36 20.89
C THR A 554 17.77 -13.50 19.54
N THR A 555 17.91 -14.67 18.92
CA THR A 555 17.32 -14.99 17.62
C THR A 555 16.88 -16.45 17.60
N THR A 556 16.07 -16.82 16.60
CA THR A 556 15.61 -18.19 16.42
C THR A 556 16.22 -18.76 15.15
N VAL A 557 16.84 -19.93 15.27
CA VAL A 557 17.40 -20.70 14.16
C VAL A 557 16.70 -22.05 14.08
N PHE A 558 16.83 -22.74 12.96
CA PHE A 558 16.25 -24.07 12.79
C PHE A 558 17.35 -25.14 12.97
N SER A 559 17.07 -26.15 13.79
CA SER A 559 17.96 -27.29 13.99
C SER A 559 17.34 -28.58 13.47
N ASP A 560 18.18 -29.42 12.86
CA ASP A 560 17.84 -30.77 12.42
C ASP A 560 17.93 -31.74 13.61
N GLU A 561 16.80 -32.06 14.25
CA GLU A 561 16.73 -33.15 15.23
C GLU A 561 16.08 -34.38 14.59
N SER A 562 16.86 -35.14 13.80
CA SER A 562 16.52 -36.44 13.14
C SER A 562 15.85 -36.35 11.76
N GLU A 563 16.30 -37.24 10.85
CA GLU A 563 15.79 -37.49 9.47
C GLU A 563 14.25 -37.65 9.34
N ASN A 564 13.51 -37.77 10.45
CA ASN A 564 12.05 -37.95 10.48
C ASN A 564 11.29 -36.90 11.31
N ALA A 565 11.93 -35.86 11.85
CA ALA A 565 11.25 -34.77 12.56
C ALA A 565 11.29 -33.46 11.77
N ALA A 566 10.25 -32.64 11.90
CA ALA A 566 10.26 -31.28 11.38
C ALA A 566 11.38 -30.48 12.07
N ALA A 567 12.10 -29.63 11.32
CA ALA A 567 13.15 -28.78 11.87
C ALA A 567 12.66 -28.04 13.13
N ALA A 568 13.35 -28.23 14.24
CA ALA A 568 12.99 -27.63 15.51
C ALA A 568 13.51 -26.20 15.59
N ALA A 569 12.69 -25.27 16.04
CA ALA A 569 13.13 -23.91 16.31
C ALA A 569 13.94 -23.88 17.61
N VAL A 570 15.19 -23.44 17.53
CA VAL A 570 16.11 -23.27 18.66
C VAL A 570 16.38 -21.79 18.87
N GLU A 571 16.18 -21.31 20.09
CA GLU A 571 16.50 -19.94 20.44
C GLU A 571 17.98 -19.84 20.82
N ILE A 572 18.67 -18.90 20.20
CA ILE A 572 20.09 -18.61 20.40
C ILE A 572 20.21 -17.26 21.10
N VAL A 573 21.13 -17.18 22.06
CA VAL A 573 21.63 -15.92 22.60
C VAL A 573 23.04 -15.69 22.06
N CYS A 574 23.23 -14.55 21.41
CA CYS A 574 24.48 -14.12 20.80
C CYS A 574 25.03 -12.91 21.57
N VAL A 575 26.25 -13.02 22.09
CA VAL A 575 26.88 -12.05 22.98
C VAL A 575 28.08 -11.42 22.27
N ARG A 576 28.20 -10.09 22.28
CA ARG A 576 29.41 -9.40 21.85
C ARG A 576 30.49 -9.51 22.93
N THR A 577 31.65 -9.99 22.53
CA THR A 577 32.77 -10.27 23.44
C THR A 577 33.70 -9.06 23.57
N GLU A 578 34.66 -9.15 24.50
CA GLU A 578 35.68 -8.12 24.74
C GLU A 578 36.62 -7.91 23.54
N GLU A 579 36.74 -8.91 22.66
CA GLU A 579 37.48 -8.82 21.40
C GLU A 579 36.65 -8.19 20.25
N ASN A 580 35.46 -7.65 20.56
CA ASN A 580 34.47 -7.16 19.59
C ASN A 580 33.97 -8.21 18.59
N THR A 581 34.18 -9.50 18.88
CA THR A 581 33.61 -10.64 18.15
C THR A 581 32.30 -11.10 18.79
N PHE A 582 31.69 -12.16 18.24
CA PHE A 582 30.43 -12.71 18.75
C PHE A 582 30.59 -14.15 19.22
N LYS A 583 29.86 -14.52 20.28
CA LYS A 583 29.69 -15.90 20.74
C LYS A 583 28.22 -16.23 20.91
N ALA A 584 27.84 -17.43 20.49
CA ALA A 584 26.46 -17.89 20.53
C ALA A 584 26.29 -19.14 21.39
N TYR A 585 25.16 -19.19 22.10
CA TYR A 585 24.73 -20.30 22.94
C TYR A 585 23.26 -20.58 22.72
N GLU A 586 22.82 -21.83 22.91
CA GLU A 586 21.39 -22.10 23.05
C GLU A 586 20.88 -21.34 24.29
N ASN A 587 19.80 -20.57 24.13
CA ASN A 587 19.21 -19.74 25.16
C ASN A 587 18.37 -20.58 26.15
N VAL A 588 18.98 -21.63 26.72
CA VAL A 588 18.30 -22.63 27.54
C VAL A 588 19.15 -22.93 28.78
N CYS A 589 18.60 -22.62 29.95
CA CYS A 589 19.21 -22.93 31.23
C CYS A 589 19.31 -24.45 31.42
N GLN A 590 20.49 -24.92 31.82
CA GLN A 590 20.77 -26.34 32.04
C GLN A 590 20.17 -26.91 33.34
N HIS A 591 19.42 -26.11 34.12
CA HIS A 591 18.73 -26.58 35.31
C HIS A 591 17.31 -27.09 35.00
N HIS A 592 16.43 -26.20 34.54
CA HIS A 592 15.04 -26.51 34.21
C HIS A 592 14.58 -25.81 32.91
N PHE A 593 15.49 -25.65 31.95
CA PHE A 593 15.21 -25.25 30.57
C PHE A 593 14.57 -23.86 30.37
N ALA A 594 14.52 -23.03 31.41
CA ALA A 594 14.10 -21.64 31.28
C ALA A 594 15.08 -20.86 30.39
N LYS A 595 14.58 -19.88 29.64
CA LYS A 595 15.42 -18.94 28.90
C LYS A 595 16.37 -18.22 29.84
N VAL A 596 17.64 -18.08 29.44
CA VAL A 596 18.64 -17.38 30.26
C VAL A 596 18.62 -15.88 29.96
N ALA A 597 18.42 -15.53 28.69
CA ALA A 597 18.11 -14.20 28.21
C ALA A 597 16.62 -14.13 27.86
N ASP A 598 15.84 -13.34 28.61
CA ASP A 598 14.40 -13.16 28.40
C ASP A 598 14.07 -12.06 27.37
N LYS A 599 14.97 -11.08 27.23
CA LYS A 599 14.84 -9.97 26.28
C LYS A 599 15.48 -10.29 24.93
N LYS A 600 14.90 -9.74 23.85
CA LYS A 600 15.48 -9.79 22.49
C LYS A 600 16.86 -9.14 22.39
N ARG A 601 17.11 -8.10 23.18
CA ARG A 601 18.39 -7.40 23.31
C ARG A 601 18.61 -7.02 24.77
N GLY A 602 19.85 -7.01 25.22
CA GLY A 602 20.19 -6.60 26.57
C GLY A 602 21.69 -6.55 26.80
N THR A 603 22.07 -6.25 28.04
CA THR A 603 23.47 -6.23 28.48
C THR A 603 23.66 -7.33 29.50
N CYS A 604 24.73 -8.12 29.36
CA CYS A 604 25.10 -9.13 30.34
C CYS A 604 25.40 -8.48 31.71
N THR A 605 25.13 -9.22 32.78
CA THR A 605 25.50 -8.79 34.13
C THR A 605 27.02 -8.86 34.31
N ALA A 606 27.59 -7.88 35.00
CA ALA A 606 29.00 -7.93 35.39
C ALA A 606 29.19 -8.94 36.53
N LYS A 607 30.21 -9.79 36.42
CA LYS A 607 30.64 -10.65 37.52
C LYS A 607 31.15 -9.78 38.68
N ALA A 608 30.84 -10.16 39.92
CA ALA A 608 31.35 -9.44 41.08
C ALA A 608 32.91 -9.42 41.04
N ASN A 609 33.49 -8.23 40.96
CA ASN A 609 34.93 -7.98 40.83
C ASN A 609 35.59 -8.40 39.48
N SER A 610 34.84 -8.50 38.38
CA SER A 610 35.45 -8.53 37.02
C SER A 610 34.56 -7.92 35.95
N CYS A 611 35.14 -7.59 34.79
CA CYS A 611 34.41 -7.12 33.61
C CYS A 611 33.77 -8.26 32.80
N ALA A 612 33.93 -9.51 33.24
CA ALA A 612 33.49 -10.68 32.49
C ALA A 612 31.95 -10.74 32.41
N ALA A 613 31.43 -10.86 31.19
CA ALA A 613 30.01 -11.01 30.91
C ALA A 613 29.42 -12.28 31.54
N ALA A 614 28.30 -12.14 32.24
CA ALA A 614 27.53 -13.26 32.76
C ALA A 614 26.04 -13.15 32.43
N LEU A 615 25.43 -14.29 32.12
CA LEU A 615 23.98 -14.43 31.95
C LEU A 615 23.40 -15.17 33.16
N GLN A 616 22.48 -14.52 33.89
CA GLN A 616 21.81 -15.10 35.03
C GLN A 616 20.40 -15.54 34.65
N CYS A 617 20.10 -16.84 34.81
CA CYS A 617 18.78 -17.38 34.58
C CYS A 617 17.77 -16.77 35.57
N PRO A 618 16.66 -16.17 35.09
CA PRO A 618 15.68 -15.50 35.94
C PRO A 618 14.89 -16.46 36.83
N TYR A 619 14.95 -17.78 36.59
CA TYR A 619 14.16 -18.75 37.35
C TYR A 619 14.77 -19.03 38.73
N HIS A 620 16.01 -19.51 38.78
CA HIS A 620 16.67 -19.95 40.03
C HIS A 620 18.05 -19.31 40.26
N GLY A 621 18.43 -18.34 39.41
CA GLY A 621 19.68 -17.59 39.55
C GLY A 621 20.95 -18.34 39.11
N PHE A 622 20.82 -19.43 38.34
CA PHE A 622 21.97 -20.08 37.71
C PHE A 622 22.67 -19.08 36.79
N THR A 623 23.94 -18.82 37.05
CA THR A 623 24.71 -17.76 36.39
C THR A 623 25.84 -18.36 35.57
N TYR A 624 25.87 -18.05 34.29
CA TYR A 624 26.81 -18.59 33.31
C TYR A 624 27.79 -17.50 32.87
N ASP A 625 29.08 -17.82 32.84
CA ASP A 625 30.14 -16.93 32.38
C ASP A 625 30.25 -17.03 30.86
N VAL A 626 29.80 -16.01 30.15
CA VAL A 626 29.76 -15.95 28.68
C VAL A 626 30.90 -15.09 28.11
N SER A 627 31.89 -14.75 28.93
CA SER A 627 33.15 -14.17 28.47
C SER A 627 33.93 -15.15 27.59
N ASN A 628 34.98 -14.64 26.93
CA ASN A 628 35.81 -15.48 26.08
C ASN A 628 36.45 -16.66 26.83
N GLU A 629 36.92 -16.42 28.05
CA GLU A 629 37.51 -17.42 28.93
C GLU A 629 36.47 -18.36 29.55
N GLY A 630 35.31 -17.81 29.96
CA GLY A 630 34.25 -18.55 30.64
C GLY A 630 33.51 -19.53 29.73
N ASN A 631 33.30 -19.16 28.47
CA ASN A 631 32.68 -19.96 27.42
C ASN A 631 31.41 -20.73 27.83
N GLY A 632 30.48 -20.03 28.48
CA GLY A 632 29.19 -20.55 28.94
C GLY A 632 29.24 -21.40 30.21
N LYS A 633 30.39 -21.52 30.90
CA LYS A 633 30.50 -22.31 32.13
C LYS A 633 29.65 -21.74 33.25
N LEU A 634 29.02 -22.62 34.03
CA LEU A 634 28.28 -22.24 35.24
C LEU A 634 29.26 -21.72 36.31
N ILE A 635 29.07 -20.49 36.78
CA ILE A 635 29.90 -19.86 37.82
C ILE A 635 29.18 -19.64 39.15
N SER A 636 27.85 -19.67 39.16
CA SER A 636 27.07 -19.58 40.39
C SER A 636 25.77 -20.36 40.27
N ALA A 637 25.46 -21.14 41.31
CA ALA A 637 24.22 -21.88 41.45
C ALA A 637 23.70 -21.76 42.89
N THR A 638 22.53 -21.14 43.03
CA THR A 638 21.89 -20.88 44.33
C THR A 638 21.56 -22.20 45.03
N ARG A 639 21.92 -22.32 46.32
CA ARG A 639 21.61 -23.49 47.18
C ARG A 639 22.20 -24.84 46.73
N MET A 640 23.30 -24.84 45.98
CA MET A 640 23.99 -26.06 45.50
C MET A 640 25.30 -26.38 46.25
N LYS A 641 25.45 -25.93 47.50
CA LYS A 641 26.67 -26.13 48.30
C LYS A 641 26.95 -27.62 48.53
N GLY A 642 28.18 -28.07 48.34
CA GLY A 642 28.57 -29.49 48.45
C GLY A 642 28.36 -30.32 47.17
N MET A 643 28.01 -29.68 46.04
CA MET A 643 27.82 -30.32 44.73
C MET A 643 28.80 -29.79 43.68
N GLU A 644 29.93 -29.24 44.10
CA GLU A 644 30.87 -28.48 43.27
C GLU A 644 31.33 -29.29 42.03
N GLU A 645 31.69 -30.56 42.23
CA GLU A 645 32.15 -31.46 41.15
C GLU A 645 31.08 -31.69 40.06
N ARG A 646 29.79 -31.60 40.41
CA ARG A 646 28.69 -31.71 39.46
C ARG A 646 28.46 -30.37 38.77
N THR A 647 28.49 -29.26 39.50
CA THR A 647 28.25 -27.92 38.95
C THR A 647 29.35 -27.45 38.02
N GLU A 648 30.61 -27.84 38.26
CA GLU A 648 31.76 -27.50 37.40
C GLU A 648 31.67 -28.10 35.99
N LYS A 649 30.87 -29.16 35.81
CA LYS A 649 30.63 -29.82 34.52
C LYS A 649 29.50 -29.17 33.72
N ILE A 650 28.75 -28.24 34.33
CA ILE A 650 27.60 -27.59 33.70
C ILE A 650 28.07 -26.38 32.88
N LYS A 651 27.65 -26.34 31.61
CA LYS A 651 27.84 -25.19 30.71
C LYS A 651 26.62 -25.02 29.82
N LEU A 652 26.35 -23.80 29.36
CA LEU A 652 25.38 -23.59 28.28
C LEU A 652 25.77 -24.42 27.06
N LYS A 653 24.76 -24.99 26.39
CA LYS A 653 24.96 -25.64 25.10
C LYS A 653 25.42 -24.58 24.09
N GLY A 654 26.41 -24.94 23.30
CA GLY A 654 27.08 -24.06 22.34
C GLY A 654 27.80 -24.90 21.30
N GLY A 655 28.98 -24.47 20.87
CA GLY A 655 29.68 -25.07 19.73
C GLY A 655 29.15 -24.47 18.43
N TYR A 656 29.11 -23.15 18.40
CA TYR A 656 28.82 -22.37 17.21
C TYR A 656 30.01 -21.46 16.94
N VAL A 657 30.29 -21.25 15.66
CA VAL A 657 31.19 -20.22 15.17
C VAL A 657 30.35 -19.03 14.74
N CYS A 658 30.73 -17.84 15.18
CA CYS A 658 30.16 -16.59 14.69
C CYS A 658 31.23 -15.81 13.94
N GLU A 659 30.90 -15.41 12.71
CA GLU A 659 31.71 -14.52 11.88
C GLU A 659 30.83 -13.38 11.37
N THR A 660 31.44 -12.26 11.01
CA THR A 660 30.70 -11.09 10.48
C THR A 660 31.06 -10.85 9.03
N PHE A 661 30.07 -10.47 8.24
CA PHE A 661 30.25 -9.89 6.91
C PHE A 661 29.54 -8.55 6.90
N GLY A 662 30.32 -7.48 6.99
CA GLY A 662 29.76 -6.15 7.18
C GLY A 662 29.04 -6.04 8.50
N PRO A 663 27.82 -5.49 8.48
CA PRO A 663 27.09 -5.28 9.69
C PRO A 663 26.25 -6.53 10.07
N PHE A 664 26.40 -7.63 9.35
CA PHE A 664 25.68 -8.88 9.58
C PHE A 664 26.48 -9.88 10.41
N VAL A 665 25.80 -10.55 11.33
CA VAL A 665 26.34 -11.63 12.15
C VAL A 665 25.86 -12.96 11.59
N PHE A 666 26.79 -13.81 11.19
CA PHE A 666 26.51 -15.17 10.71
C PHE A 666 26.85 -16.21 11.76
N LEU A 667 26.11 -17.32 11.75
CA LEU A 667 26.23 -18.44 12.67
C LEU A 667 26.39 -19.74 11.89
N LYS A 668 27.30 -20.60 12.33
CA LYS A 668 27.43 -21.99 11.87
C LYS A 668 27.76 -22.90 13.05
N LYS A 669 27.34 -24.16 13.01
CA LYS A 669 27.73 -25.17 14.01
C LYS A 669 29.22 -25.48 13.87
N ASP A 670 29.94 -25.46 14.99
CA ASP A 670 31.34 -25.81 15.04
C ASP A 670 31.50 -27.34 14.96
N GLU A 671 32.00 -27.83 13.83
CA GLU A 671 32.26 -29.25 13.60
C GLU A 671 33.69 -29.69 13.93
N SER A 672 34.49 -28.90 14.66
CA SER A 672 35.91 -29.21 14.96
C SER A 672 36.19 -30.56 15.65
N SER A 673 35.17 -31.32 16.04
CA SER A 673 35.27 -32.74 16.44
C SER A 673 35.18 -33.77 15.30
N SER A 674 34.78 -33.36 14.10
CA SER A 674 34.79 -34.17 12.88
C SER A 674 36.06 -33.83 12.09
N SER A 675 36.66 -34.81 11.41
CA SER A 675 37.97 -34.66 10.74
C SER A 675 37.98 -33.73 9.51
N SER A 676 36.94 -32.92 9.32
CA SER A 676 36.79 -31.97 8.21
C SER A 676 36.98 -30.54 8.74
N SER A 677 37.92 -29.78 8.18
CA SER A 677 38.12 -28.38 8.56
C SER A 677 36.87 -27.57 8.21
N SER A 678 36.19 -27.01 9.22
CA SER A 678 35.05 -26.09 9.01
C SER A 678 35.46 -24.93 8.10
N SER A 679 34.67 -24.68 7.05
CA SER A 679 34.91 -23.58 6.09
C SER A 679 34.60 -22.22 6.73
N SER A 680 35.50 -21.25 6.55
CA SER A 680 35.28 -19.86 7.01
C SER A 680 34.10 -19.19 6.30
N LEU A 681 33.52 -18.13 6.89
CA LEU A 681 32.44 -17.37 6.26
C LEU A 681 32.90 -16.77 4.93
N ARG A 682 34.14 -16.29 4.84
CA ARG A 682 34.71 -15.76 3.59
C ARG A 682 34.76 -16.81 2.48
N THR A 683 35.03 -18.07 2.81
CA THR A 683 34.97 -19.17 1.83
C THR A 683 33.54 -19.43 1.38
N PHE A 684 32.59 -19.46 2.30
CA PHE A 684 31.16 -19.65 2.00
C PHE A 684 30.59 -18.54 1.10
N LEU A 685 30.94 -17.28 1.40
CA LEU A 685 30.56 -16.11 0.61
C LEU A 685 31.27 -16.04 -0.74
N GLY A 686 32.34 -16.82 -0.94
CA GLY A 686 33.23 -16.71 -2.10
C GLY A 686 34.23 -15.58 -1.88
N ALA A 687 35.53 -15.92 -1.83
CA ALA A 687 36.56 -14.95 -1.47
C ALA A 687 36.63 -13.75 -2.46
N ASP A 688 36.44 -13.99 -3.75
CA ASP A 688 36.41 -12.94 -4.77
C ASP A 688 35.17 -12.05 -4.65
N PHE A 689 34.00 -12.63 -4.41
CA PHE A 689 32.77 -11.88 -4.14
C PHE A 689 32.94 -10.97 -2.91
N ALA A 690 33.41 -11.53 -1.78
CA ALA A 690 33.63 -10.78 -0.56
C ALA A 690 34.60 -9.60 -0.78
N SER A 691 35.71 -9.82 -1.50
CA SER A 691 36.65 -8.75 -1.85
C SER A 691 36.01 -7.68 -2.74
N ARG A 692 35.18 -8.04 -3.71
CA ARG A 692 34.51 -7.06 -4.59
C ARG A 692 33.47 -6.22 -3.86
N VAL A 693 32.73 -6.80 -2.91
CA VAL A 693 31.80 -6.04 -2.05
C VAL A 693 32.55 -5.05 -1.16
N GLU A 694 33.73 -5.44 -0.66
CA GLU A 694 34.64 -4.56 0.11
C GLU A 694 35.21 -3.43 -0.77
N GLU A 695 35.70 -3.75 -1.97
CA GLU A 695 36.25 -2.77 -2.93
C GLU A 695 35.22 -1.76 -3.42
N ALA A 696 33.96 -2.17 -3.55
CA ALA A 696 32.85 -1.31 -3.95
C ALA A 696 32.27 -0.46 -2.81
N ASP A 697 32.84 -0.56 -1.60
CA ASP A 697 32.38 0.14 -0.39
C ASP A 697 30.89 -0.12 -0.07
N ILE A 698 30.46 -1.35 -0.37
CA ILE A 698 29.12 -1.87 -0.09
C ILE A 698 29.13 -2.56 1.29
N ASN A 699 30.31 -2.95 1.76
CA ASN A 699 30.50 -3.67 3.01
C ASN A 699 30.62 -2.72 4.21
N VAL A 700 29.51 -2.46 4.92
CA VAL A 700 29.39 -1.51 6.07
C VAL A 700 30.08 -2.00 7.36
N SER A 701 31.36 -2.34 7.28
CA SER A 701 32.13 -2.79 8.45
C SER A 701 32.62 -1.63 9.32
N ASP A 702 32.81 -0.45 8.72
CA ASP A 702 33.30 0.75 9.40
C ASP A 702 32.15 1.67 9.82
N ARG A 703 31.95 1.80 11.14
CA ARG A 703 30.91 2.64 11.74
C ARG A 703 31.28 4.13 11.80
N GLU A 704 32.56 4.47 11.60
CA GLU A 704 32.99 5.87 11.50
C GLU A 704 32.60 6.45 10.14
N SER A 705 32.85 5.68 9.07
CA SER A 705 32.47 6.05 7.70
C SER A 705 30.97 5.93 7.46
N PHE A 706 30.31 4.86 7.91
CA PHE A 706 28.88 4.65 7.70
C PHE A 706 28.07 4.73 8.99
N ARG A 707 27.09 5.63 9.01
CA ARG A 707 26.17 5.80 10.15
C ARG A 707 24.85 5.10 9.89
N HIS A 708 24.45 4.23 10.79
CA HIS A 708 23.12 3.62 10.79
C HIS A 708 22.04 4.71 10.98
N VAL A 709 21.07 4.75 10.08
CA VAL A 709 19.99 5.74 10.04
C VAL A 709 18.72 5.17 10.65
N ALA A 710 18.25 4.04 10.11
CA ALA A 710 16.97 3.44 10.49
C ALA A 710 17.00 1.92 10.26
N ARG A 711 16.09 1.22 10.95
CA ARG A 711 15.76 -0.17 10.69
C ARG A 711 14.26 -0.33 10.66
N GLU A 712 13.76 -1.03 9.66
CA GLU A 712 12.36 -1.42 9.57
C GLU A 712 12.23 -2.90 9.19
N THR A 713 11.04 -3.44 9.43
CA THR A 713 10.71 -4.83 9.16
C THR A 713 9.38 -4.87 8.42
N PHE A 714 9.36 -5.54 7.27
CA PHE A 714 8.22 -5.62 6.38
C PHE A 714 7.70 -7.06 6.36
N GLU A 715 6.40 -7.23 6.63
CA GLU A 715 5.73 -8.51 6.42
C GLU A 715 5.24 -8.56 4.97
N VAL A 716 5.90 -9.36 4.13
CA VAL A 716 5.57 -9.45 2.71
C VAL A 716 4.66 -10.66 2.49
N GLU A 717 3.56 -10.46 1.79
CA GLU A 717 2.55 -11.49 1.45
C GLU A 717 3.04 -12.43 0.31
N SER A 718 4.30 -12.84 0.35
CA SER A 718 4.92 -13.78 -0.58
C SER A 718 5.91 -14.72 0.09
N ASN A 719 6.18 -15.87 -0.52
CA ASN A 719 7.33 -16.71 -0.17
C ASN A 719 8.62 -15.89 -0.26
N TRP A 720 9.59 -16.15 0.62
CA TRP A 720 10.86 -15.41 0.64
C TRP A 720 11.61 -15.47 -0.69
N LYS A 721 11.51 -16.58 -1.42
CA LYS A 721 12.14 -16.73 -2.74
C LYS A 721 11.53 -15.80 -3.78
N VAL A 722 10.24 -15.48 -3.71
CA VAL A 722 9.61 -14.51 -4.64
C VAL A 722 10.25 -13.12 -4.48
N PHE A 723 10.55 -12.72 -3.23
CA PHE A 723 11.25 -11.46 -2.97
C PHE A 723 12.70 -11.50 -3.50
N ILE A 724 13.40 -12.63 -3.35
CA ILE A 724 14.74 -12.80 -3.89
C ILE A 724 14.74 -12.86 -5.43
N ASP A 725 13.75 -13.50 -6.04
CA ASP A 725 13.57 -13.53 -7.49
C ASP A 725 13.36 -12.11 -8.02
N ASN A 726 12.52 -11.31 -7.37
CA ASN A 726 12.31 -9.89 -7.70
C ASN A 726 13.63 -9.10 -7.68
N TYR A 727 14.48 -9.35 -6.68
CA TYR A 727 15.80 -8.72 -6.57
C TYR A 727 16.82 -9.19 -7.62
N LEU A 728 16.66 -10.41 -8.14
CA LEU A 728 17.62 -11.10 -9.02
C LEU A 728 17.18 -11.16 -10.49
N ASP A 729 16.17 -10.40 -10.89
CA ASP A 729 15.68 -10.40 -12.27
C ASP A 729 16.53 -9.57 -13.25
N GLY A 730 17.69 -9.08 -12.82
CA GLY A 730 18.59 -8.26 -13.65
C GLY A 730 18.05 -6.87 -13.94
N GLY A 731 17.18 -6.35 -13.08
CA GLY A 731 16.55 -5.04 -13.24
C GLY A 731 15.44 -5.03 -14.28
N PHE A 732 14.90 -6.20 -14.64
CA PHE A 732 13.94 -6.34 -15.74
C PHE A 732 12.60 -5.66 -15.43
N HIS A 733 12.15 -5.73 -14.17
CA HIS A 733 10.94 -5.03 -13.71
C HIS A 733 11.12 -3.52 -13.55
N VAL A 734 12.35 -3.03 -13.34
CA VAL A 734 12.65 -1.64 -12.94
C VAL A 734 12.03 -0.59 -13.88
N PRO A 735 12.12 -0.69 -15.24
CA PRO A 735 11.49 0.27 -16.14
C PRO A 735 9.96 0.34 -16.05
N PHE A 736 9.32 -0.74 -15.59
CA PHE A 736 7.87 -0.88 -15.59
C PHE A 736 7.27 -0.55 -14.22
N ALA A 737 7.93 -1.01 -13.16
CA ALA A 737 7.56 -0.83 -11.77
C ALA A 737 8.04 0.52 -11.23
N HIS A 738 9.36 0.74 -11.23
CA HIS A 738 10.00 1.87 -10.54
C HIS A 738 10.22 3.07 -11.46
N LYS A 739 9.13 3.61 -12.01
CA LYS A 739 9.20 4.76 -12.95
C LYS A 739 9.89 5.98 -12.32
N ALA A 740 9.68 6.20 -11.02
CA ALA A 740 10.34 7.26 -10.28
C ALA A 740 11.86 7.06 -10.24
N LEU A 741 12.34 5.84 -10.01
CA LEU A 741 13.76 5.49 -9.97
C LEU A 741 14.43 5.68 -11.34
N VAL A 742 13.77 5.26 -12.42
CA VAL A 742 14.26 5.48 -13.79
C VAL A 742 14.31 6.96 -14.13
N LYS A 743 13.28 7.72 -13.72
CA LYS A 743 13.23 9.19 -13.90
C LYS A 743 14.31 9.90 -13.09
N GLU A 744 14.65 9.41 -11.89
CA GLU A 744 15.70 9.96 -11.02
C GLU A 744 17.10 9.81 -11.62
N GLY A 745 17.33 8.80 -12.46
CA GLY A 745 18.55 8.77 -13.27
C GLY A 745 19.06 7.40 -13.68
N CYS A 746 18.50 6.28 -13.22
CA CYS A 746 18.98 4.94 -13.57
C CYS A 746 18.95 4.71 -15.10
N ASP A 747 20.13 4.53 -15.69
CA ASP A 747 20.31 4.23 -17.11
C ASP A 747 20.29 2.73 -17.34
N MET A 748 19.09 2.17 -17.48
CA MET A 748 18.89 0.73 -17.68
C MET A 748 19.59 0.17 -18.94
N SER A 749 19.99 1.02 -19.90
CA SER A 749 20.79 0.59 -21.06
C SER A 749 22.23 0.22 -20.70
N LYS A 750 22.66 0.57 -19.49
CA LYS A 750 23.99 0.32 -18.93
C LYS A 750 23.94 -0.54 -17.67
N TYR A 751 22.98 -1.46 -17.63
CA TYR A 751 22.92 -2.47 -16.58
C TYR A 751 24.03 -3.51 -16.79
N ASN A 752 24.72 -3.88 -15.72
CA ASN A 752 25.78 -4.87 -15.74
C ASN A 752 25.61 -5.89 -14.63
N ILE A 753 25.91 -7.15 -14.93
CA ILE A 753 25.81 -8.27 -14.01
C ILE A 753 27.17 -8.99 -13.97
N THR A 754 27.65 -9.23 -12.75
CA THR A 754 28.80 -10.09 -12.44
C THR A 754 28.32 -11.26 -11.60
N LEU A 755 28.40 -12.47 -12.14
CA LEU A 755 28.11 -13.73 -11.44
C LEU A 755 29.42 -14.37 -10.98
N PHE A 756 29.46 -14.81 -9.73
CA PHE A 756 30.64 -15.46 -9.12
C PHE A 756 30.50 -16.99 -9.11
N ASP A 757 31.61 -17.71 -8.96
CA ASP A 757 31.64 -19.19 -9.00
C ASP A 757 30.72 -19.85 -7.95
N ASN A 758 30.53 -19.21 -6.80
CA ASN A 758 29.62 -19.68 -5.77
C ASN A 758 28.17 -19.24 -5.99
N MET A 759 27.82 -18.70 -7.16
CA MET A 759 26.48 -18.23 -7.52
C MET A 759 25.97 -17.04 -6.70
N ASN A 760 26.85 -16.30 -6.02
CA ASN A 760 26.56 -14.93 -5.59
C ASN A 760 26.69 -13.97 -6.78
N SER A 761 26.12 -12.77 -6.68
CA SER A 761 26.15 -11.80 -7.78
C SER A 761 26.35 -10.37 -7.31
N ILE A 762 26.92 -9.55 -8.20
CA ILE A 762 26.93 -8.09 -8.11
C ILE A 762 26.32 -7.56 -9.41
N GLN A 763 25.36 -6.65 -9.26
CA GLN A 763 24.68 -5.95 -10.34
C GLN A 763 25.00 -4.46 -10.21
N SER A 764 25.11 -3.74 -11.32
CA SER A 764 25.31 -2.29 -11.30
C SER A 764 24.59 -1.61 -12.45
N VAL A 765 24.18 -0.37 -12.23
CA VAL A 765 23.56 0.47 -13.25
C VAL A 765 24.12 1.88 -13.15
N ASP A 766 24.57 2.42 -14.28
CA ASP A 766 25.02 3.82 -14.35
C ASP A 766 23.87 4.78 -14.01
N VAL A 767 24.18 5.86 -13.32
CA VAL A 767 23.26 6.97 -13.06
C VAL A 767 23.58 8.10 -14.05
N ARG A 768 22.56 8.59 -14.75
CA ARG A 768 22.69 9.71 -15.70
C ARG A 768 23.19 10.95 -14.98
N LYS A 769 24.17 11.62 -15.59
CA LYS A 769 24.75 12.87 -15.07
C LYS A 769 23.74 14.01 -15.21
N GLU A 770 22.95 14.27 -14.18
CA GLU A 770 22.30 15.57 -13.98
C GLU A 770 22.76 16.18 -12.65
N GLU A 771 22.69 17.52 -12.56
CA GLU A 771 23.41 18.39 -11.61
C GLU A 771 23.04 18.24 -10.12
N ASN A 772 22.23 17.24 -9.74
CA ASN A 772 21.78 17.05 -8.37
C ASN A 772 22.58 15.96 -7.63
N THR A 773 23.73 16.36 -7.07
CA THR A 773 24.55 15.54 -6.17
C THR A 773 23.80 15.09 -4.92
N ASN A 774 22.71 15.77 -4.57
CA ASN A 774 21.93 15.54 -3.34
C ASN A 774 20.76 14.58 -3.52
N SER A 775 20.68 13.86 -4.64
CA SER A 775 19.70 12.77 -4.82
C SER A 775 20.16 11.49 -4.13
N ARG A 776 19.22 10.59 -3.80
CA ARG A 776 19.55 9.29 -3.18
C ARG A 776 20.46 8.47 -4.11
N LEU A 777 20.22 8.51 -5.42
CA LEU A 777 21.04 7.83 -6.42
C LEU A 777 22.48 8.36 -6.49
N GLY A 778 22.66 9.67 -6.24
CA GLY A 778 23.95 10.35 -6.35
C GLY A 778 24.54 10.31 -7.76
N LEU A 779 25.87 10.41 -7.86
CA LEU A 779 26.62 10.30 -9.11
C LEU A 779 27.34 8.95 -9.22
N GLY A 780 27.56 8.49 -10.45
CA GLY A 780 28.31 7.25 -10.72
C GLY A 780 27.39 6.10 -11.09
N SER A 781 27.27 5.12 -10.20
CA SER A 781 26.48 3.91 -10.42
C SER A 781 25.79 3.46 -9.14
N ALA A 782 24.56 2.94 -9.26
CA ALA A 782 23.93 2.17 -8.19
C ALA A 782 24.40 0.71 -8.28
N THR A 783 24.75 0.10 -7.14
CA THR A 783 25.30 -1.26 -7.08
C THR A 783 24.53 -2.14 -6.11
N TYR A 784 24.25 -3.37 -6.52
CA TYR A 784 23.40 -4.34 -5.83
C TYR A 784 24.15 -5.65 -5.70
N ALA A 785 24.50 -6.07 -4.48
CA ALA A 785 25.13 -7.36 -4.23
C ALA A 785 24.15 -8.33 -3.60
N PHE A 786 24.20 -9.60 -3.99
CA PHE A 786 23.43 -10.69 -3.40
C PHE A 786 24.36 -11.75 -2.82
N ALA A 787 24.22 -12.01 -1.53
CA ALA A 787 24.84 -13.12 -0.83
C ALA A 787 23.77 -14.14 -0.45
N PHE A 788 23.91 -15.35 -1.00
CA PHE A 788 23.02 -16.48 -0.68
C PHE A 788 23.01 -16.77 0.84
N PRO A 789 21.86 -17.15 1.42
CA PRO A 789 20.58 -17.36 0.73
C PRO A 789 19.73 -16.11 0.55
N ASN A 790 19.92 -15.09 1.37
CA ASN A 790 18.87 -14.10 1.58
C ASN A 790 19.37 -12.69 1.95
N VAL A 791 20.66 -12.38 1.71
CA VAL A 791 21.23 -11.08 2.04
C VAL A 791 21.43 -10.25 0.77
N CYS A 792 20.77 -9.10 0.73
CA CYS A 792 20.91 -8.10 -0.32
C CYS A 792 21.59 -6.84 0.24
N LEU A 793 22.45 -6.23 -0.57
CA LEU A 793 23.21 -5.03 -0.23
C LEU A 793 23.10 -4.03 -1.39
N ASN A 794 22.63 -2.82 -1.11
CA ASN A 794 22.31 -1.82 -2.13
C ASN A 794 23.05 -0.51 -1.84
N ARG A 795 23.85 -0.03 -2.78
CA ARG A 795 24.63 1.19 -2.67
C ARG A 795 24.18 2.21 -3.72
N TYR A 796 23.84 3.41 -3.26
CA TYR A 796 23.38 4.54 -4.07
C TYR A 796 24.10 5.81 -3.61
N GLY A 797 25.06 6.34 -4.37
CA GLY A 797 25.77 7.56 -3.96
C GLY A 797 26.24 7.50 -2.49
N ARG A 798 25.71 8.38 -1.63
CA ARG A 798 25.95 8.41 -0.17
C ARG A 798 25.04 7.49 0.65
N TRP A 799 23.93 7.04 0.07
CA TRP A 799 22.93 6.19 0.68
C TRP A 799 23.30 4.71 0.51
N LEU A 800 22.99 3.89 1.51
CA LEU A 800 23.12 2.44 1.43
C LEU A 800 21.98 1.81 2.20
N ASP A 801 21.41 0.75 1.65
CA ASP A 801 20.48 -0.11 2.37
C ASP A 801 20.78 -1.58 2.23
N THR A 802 20.35 -2.35 3.21
CA THR A 802 20.57 -3.79 3.26
C THR A 802 19.28 -4.51 3.63
N ASN A 803 19.01 -5.62 2.93
CA ASN A 803 17.74 -6.34 3.03
C ASN A 803 18.03 -7.80 3.38
N VAL A 804 17.37 -8.33 4.40
CA VAL A 804 17.48 -9.76 4.76
C VAL A 804 16.10 -10.39 4.79
N ALA A 805 15.84 -11.31 3.87
CA ALA A 805 14.54 -11.96 3.70
C ALA A 805 14.46 -13.27 4.50
N PHE A 806 13.64 -13.32 5.54
CA PHE A 806 13.43 -14.50 6.38
C PHE A 806 12.13 -15.22 6.02
N PRO A 807 12.13 -16.56 5.86
CA PRO A 807 10.89 -17.30 5.69
C PRO A 807 10.00 -17.14 6.94
N ASN A 808 8.70 -16.96 6.74
CA ASN A 808 7.77 -17.01 7.86
C ASN A 808 7.71 -18.44 8.42
N PRO A 809 7.86 -18.64 9.73
CA PRO A 809 7.91 -19.98 10.33
C PRO A 809 6.57 -20.72 10.27
N ALA A 810 5.44 -20.02 10.09
CA ALA A 810 4.09 -20.56 10.16
C ALA A 810 3.36 -20.61 8.80
N ASP A 811 3.75 -19.76 7.84
CA ASP A 811 3.11 -19.70 6.52
C ASP A 811 4.19 -19.64 5.41
N PRO A 812 4.32 -20.68 4.57
CA PRO A 812 5.34 -20.74 3.53
C PRO A 812 5.10 -19.70 2.44
N ASN A 813 3.94 -19.05 2.41
CA ASN A 813 3.61 -18.04 1.43
C ASN A 813 3.77 -16.62 1.95
N LYS A 814 4.44 -16.43 3.08
CA LYS A 814 4.80 -15.13 3.64
C LYS A 814 6.28 -15.11 4.00
N CYS A 815 6.85 -13.92 4.02
CA CYS A 815 8.20 -13.70 4.53
C CYS A 815 8.26 -12.40 5.32
N VAL A 816 9.35 -12.25 6.03
CA VAL A 816 9.68 -11.02 6.76
C VAL A 816 10.98 -10.50 6.18
N VAL A 817 11.01 -9.26 5.72
CA VAL A 817 12.23 -8.63 5.21
C VAL A 817 12.67 -7.54 6.17
N GLU A 818 13.88 -7.66 6.71
CA GLU A 818 14.49 -6.60 7.53
C GLU A 818 15.30 -5.67 6.63
N PHE A 819 14.98 -4.37 6.68
CA PHE A 819 15.71 -3.30 6.00
C PHE A 819 16.55 -2.53 7.02
N ASN A 820 17.80 -2.24 6.68
CA ASN A 820 18.64 -1.31 7.43
C ASN A 820 19.18 -0.25 6.48
N TRP A 821 19.09 1.02 6.87
CA TRP A 821 19.59 2.15 6.09
C TRP A 821 20.82 2.79 6.73
N TYR A 822 21.72 3.26 5.89
CA TYR A 822 22.98 3.87 6.26
C TYR A 822 23.24 5.11 5.41
N ILE A 823 23.92 6.07 6.03
CA ILE A 823 24.50 7.22 5.33
C ILE A 823 26.01 7.18 5.46
N ASP A 824 26.68 7.39 4.33
CA ASP A 824 28.12 7.59 4.26
C ASP A 824 28.46 9.04 4.65
N ASN A 825 29.23 9.19 5.73
CA ASN A 825 29.66 10.46 6.29
C ASN A 825 30.91 11.02 5.59
N THR A 826 31.63 10.21 4.81
CA THR A 826 32.91 10.60 4.21
C THR A 826 32.75 11.53 3.01
N ASN A 827 31.55 11.58 2.44
CA ASN A 827 31.29 12.16 1.13
C ASN A 827 30.11 13.16 1.20
N HIS A 828 30.19 14.18 2.05
CA HIS A 828 29.12 15.19 2.22
C HIS A 828 29.53 16.58 1.73
N ASP A 829 28.61 17.30 1.10
CA ASP A 829 28.79 18.73 0.82
C ASP A 829 28.49 19.53 2.10
N GLU A 830 29.33 20.53 2.41
CA GLU A 830 29.24 21.32 3.66
C GLU A 830 27.93 22.13 3.79
N ASP A 831 27.24 22.34 2.66
CA ASP A 831 26.01 23.14 2.56
C ASP A 831 24.70 22.29 2.58
N ASP A 832 24.80 20.96 2.70
CA ASP A 832 23.64 20.06 2.65
C ASP A 832 22.90 19.94 3.98
N ASP A 833 21.57 20.07 3.94
CA ASP A 833 20.71 19.67 5.06
C ASP A 833 20.60 18.14 5.13
N GLU A 834 21.49 17.51 5.88
CA GLU A 834 21.56 16.06 6.07
C GLU A 834 20.23 15.46 6.59
N GLU A 835 19.48 16.20 7.42
CA GLU A 835 18.18 15.73 7.92
C GLU A 835 17.17 15.64 6.77
N VAL A 836 17.18 16.60 5.85
CA VAL A 836 16.35 16.58 4.64
C VAL A 836 16.75 15.44 3.71
N PHE A 837 18.06 15.28 3.45
CA PHE A 837 18.56 14.19 2.60
C PHE A 837 18.15 12.80 3.12
N ILE A 838 18.33 12.56 4.42
CA ILE A 838 17.95 11.29 5.07
C ILE A 838 16.46 11.01 4.87
N LYS A 839 15.60 12.00 5.13
CA LYS A 839 14.15 11.81 5.03
C LYS A 839 13.71 11.62 3.58
N GLN A 840 14.27 12.35 2.63
CA GLN A 840 14.00 12.15 1.19
C GLN A 840 14.44 10.76 0.74
N SER A 841 15.60 10.29 1.19
CA SER A 841 16.12 8.96 0.84
C SER A 841 15.25 7.84 1.43
N LEU A 842 14.80 7.97 2.68
CA LEU A 842 13.86 7.02 3.29
C LEU A 842 12.52 6.97 2.54
N LEU A 843 11.96 8.12 2.16
CA LEU A 843 10.72 8.17 1.38
C LEU A 843 10.89 7.53 0.00
N ALA A 844 12.00 7.82 -0.69
CA ALA A 844 12.30 7.20 -1.98
C ALA A 844 12.50 5.67 -1.85
N SER A 845 13.10 5.20 -0.75
CA SER A 845 13.21 3.76 -0.45
C SER A 845 11.86 3.15 -0.14
N ARG A 846 10.97 3.86 0.57
CA ARG A 846 9.62 3.41 0.87
C ARG A 846 8.79 3.20 -0.40
N VAL A 847 8.84 4.15 -1.34
CA VAL A 847 8.10 4.04 -2.61
C VAL A 847 8.51 2.78 -3.38
N VAL A 848 9.81 2.55 -3.56
CA VAL A 848 10.33 1.36 -4.24
C VAL A 848 9.90 0.08 -3.51
N GLN A 849 10.01 0.06 -2.18
CA GLN A 849 9.65 -1.09 -1.38
C GLN A 849 8.15 -1.41 -1.45
N ASP A 850 7.28 -0.41 -1.43
CA ASP A 850 5.83 -0.61 -1.57
C ASP A 850 5.47 -1.11 -2.98
N GLU A 851 6.19 -0.65 -4.02
CA GLU A 851 6.03 -1.16 -5.39
C GLU A 851 6.42 -2.65 -5.48
N ASP A 852 7.56 -3.03 -4.90
CA ASP A 852 8.06 -4.40 -4.87
C ASP A 852 7.17 -5.35 -4.06
N GLU A 853 6.70 -4.91 -2.88
CA GLU A 853 5.81 -5.71 -2.03
C GLU A 853 4.51 -6.05 -2.77
N ASN A 854 3.95 -5.09 -3.49
CA ASN A 854 2.74 -5.28 -4.30
C ASN A 854 2.97 -6.27 -5.45
N LEU A 855 4.12 -6.20 -6.12
CA LEU A 855 4.49 -7.15 -7.18
C LEU A 855 4.67 -8.56 -6.61
N CYS A 856 5.43 -8.70 -5.52
CA CYS A 856 5.67 -9.97 -4.85
C CYS A 856 4.35 -10.63 -4.40
N ALA A 857 3.45 -9.87 -3.78
CA ALA A 857 2.14 -10.35 -3.38
C ALA A 857 1.26 -10.77 -4.58
N SER A 858 1.34 -10.03 -5.68
CA SER A 858 0.65 -10.36 -6.93
C SER A 858 1.17 -11.67 -7.54
N VAL A 859 2.50 -11.84 -7.61
CA VAL A 859 3.16 -13.08 -8.07
C VAL A 859 2.74 -14.25 -7.19
N GLN A 860 2.80 -14.10 -5.86
CA GLN A 860 2.38 -15.13 -4.93
C GLN A 860 0.92 -15.55 -5.12
N LYS A 861 0.03 -14.60 -5.37
CA LYS A 861 -1.39 -14.88 -5.68
C LYS A 861 -1.53 -15.63 -7.01
N GLY A 862 -0.74 -15.26 -8.01
CA GLY A 862 -0.66 -15.97 -9.30
C GLY A 862 -0.20 -17.42 -9.16
N LEU A 863 0.85 -17.66 -8.36
CA LEU A 863 1.40 -18.99 -8.06
C LEU A 863 0.40 -19.93 -7.38
N ARG A 864 -0.57 -19.38 -6.64
CA ARG A 864 -1.66 -20.16 -6.01
C ARG A 864 -2.83 -20.44 -6.95
N SER A 865 -2.86 -19.86 -8.15
CA SER A 865 -3.98 -20.02 -9.09
C SER A 865 -4.01 -21.42 -9.72
N LYS A 866 -5.20 -21.86 -10.17
CA LYS A 866 -5.35 -23.17 -10.81
C LYS A 866 -4.51 -23.33 -12.09
N VAL A 867 -4.16 -22.23 -12.75
CA VAL A 867 -3.29 -22.22 -13.93
C VAL A 867 -1.89 -22.74 -13.56
N ALA A 868 -1.35 -22.30 -12.42
CA ALA A 868 -0.05 -22.75 -11.91
C ALA A 868 -0.04 -24.23 -11.48
N SER A 869 -1.17 -24.78 -11.03
CA SER A 869 -1.29 -26.22 -10.72
C SER A 869 -1.55 -27.12 -11.94
N SER A 870 -1.90 -26.54 -13.09
CA SER A 870 -2.20 -27.29 -14.33
C SER A 870 -0.98 -27.53 -15.23
N SER A 871 0.14 -26.84 -14.97
CA SER A 871 1.44 -27.09 -15.62
C SER A 871 2.14 -28.35 -15.12
N SER A 872 1.62 -29.00 -14.07
CA SER A 872 2.27 -30.13 -13.36
C SER A 872 1.51 -31.46 -13.46
N SER A 873 0.36 -31.52 -14.15
CA SER A 873 -0.54 -32.69 -14.11
C SER A 873 -0.77 -33.42 -15.45
N SER A 874 0.04 -33.19 -16.49
CA SER A 874 -0.09 -33.92 -17.76
C SER A 874 1.08 -34.89 -17.99
N SER A 875 1.18 -35.93 -17.18
CA SER A 875 2.03 -37.09 -17.49
C SER A 875 1.42 -38.39 -16.97
N SER A 876 0.34 -38.87 -17.60
CA SER A 876 0.05 -40.31 -17.78
C SER A 876 -1.34 -40.54 -18.37
N SER A 877 -1.43 -40.70 -19.69
CA SER A 877 -2.34 -41.69 -20.30
C SER A 877 -2.02 -41.82 -21.78
N SER A 878 -1.37 -42.92 -22.13
CA SER A 878 -1.23 -43.39 -23.50
C SER A 878 -2.60 -43.55 -24.15
N ARG A 879 -2.89 -42.73 -25.15
CA ARG A 879 -3.96 -43.02 -26.12
C ARG A 879 -3.55 -42.49 -27.48
N SER A 880 -3.21 -43.42 -28.35
CA SER A 880 -3.04 -43.20 -29.79
C SER A 880 -4.28 -42.53 -30.37
N GLY A 881 -4.13 -41.30 -30.85
CA GLY A 881 -5.18 -40.55 -31.52
C GLY A 881 -4.60 -39.29 -32.14
N SER A 882 -4.50 -39.29 -33.45
CA SER A 882 -3.99 -38.22 -34.31
C SER A 882 -4.71 -36.88 -34.13
N GLY A 883 -3.92 -35.79 -34.05
CA GLY A 883 -4.33 -34.45 -34.50
C GLY A 883 -4.45 -33.40 -33.39
N GLY A 884 -3.45 -32.52 -33.30
CA GLY A 884 -3.49 -31.27 -32.55
C GLY A 884 -2.34 -31.14 -31.54
N ASP A 885 -1.20 -30.61 -31.99
CA ASP A 885 -0.15 -30.09 -31.09
C ASP A 885 -0.76 -28.96 -30.24
N GLU A 886 -1.01 -29.22 -28.96
CA GLU A 886 -1.09 -28.16 -27.95
C GLU A 886 0.34 -27.91 -27.43
N ASP A 887 1.10 -27.11 -28.17
CA ASP A 887 2.32 -26.45 -27.67
C ASP A 887 1.94 -25.56 -26.47
N ARG A 888 2.01 -26.10 -25.25
CA ARG A 888 2.00 -25.28 -24.03
C ARG A 888 3.43 -24.83 -23.78
N GLN A 889 3.73 -23.58 -24.12
CA GLN A 889 5.01 -22.93 -23.80
C GLN A 889 5.26 -23.00 -22.29
N GLU A 890 6.28 -23.76 -21.90
CA GLU A 890 6.90 -23.64 -20.58
C GLU A 890 7.42 -22.20 -20.41
N GLY A 891 7.37 -21.66 -19.18
CA GLY A 891 8.03 -20.38 -18.91
C GLY A 891 9.53 -20.47 -19.21
N LEU A 892 10.13 -19.37 -19.66
CA LEU A 892 11.54 -19.29 -20.02
C LEU A 892 12.21 -18.20 -19.18
N TYR A 893 13.49 -18.42 -18.83
CA TYR A 893 14.33 -17.34 -18.33
C TYR A 893 14.81 -16.46 -19.49
N SER A 894 14.98 -15.17 -19.23
CA SER A 894 15.78 -14.27 -20.04
C SER A 894 17.27 -14.51 -19.76
N PRO A 895 18.09 -14.95 -20.73
CA PRO A 895 19.53 -15.10 -20.54
C PRO A 895 20.24 -13.79 -20.19
N GLU A 896 19.70 -12.66 -20.68
CA GLU A 896 20.29 -11.33 -20.49
C GLU A 896 20.00 -10.78 -19.09
N CYS A 897 18.78 -10.97 -18.59
CA CYS A 897 18.34 -10.36 -17.33
C CYS A 897 18.33 -11.35 -16.16
N GLU A 898 17.84 -12.58 -16.36
CA GLU A 898 17.52 -13.52 -15.28
C GLU A 898 18.63 -14.58 -15.07
N SER A 899 19.85 -14.34 -15.59
CA SER A 899 20.98 -15.26 -15.44
C SER A 899 21.38 -15.53 -13.98
N ILE A 900 21.31 -14.50 -13.13
CA ILE A 900 21.60 -14.61 -11.70
C ILE A 900 20.43 -15.21 -10.91
N MET A 901 19.18 -14.99 -11.33
CA MET A 901 18.02 -15.69 -10.77
C MET A 901 18.12 -17.19 -11.04
N PHE A 902 18.47 -17.58 -12.26
CA PHE A 902 18.72 -18.99 -12.59
C PHE A 902 19.87 -19.59 -11.76
N ALA A 903 20.96 -18.83 -11.56
CA ALA A 903 22.06 -19.26 -10.69
C ALA A 903 21.62 -19.43 -9.23
N PHE A 904 20.81 -18.51 -8.70
CA PHE A 904 20.19 -18.64 -7.38
C PHE A 904 19.34 -19.90 -7.28
N HIS A 905 18.46 -20.16 -8.26
CA HIS A 905 17.64 -21.37 -8.30
C HIS A 905 18.47 -22.65 -8.35
N LYS A 906 19.58 -22.67 -9.07
CA LYS A 906 20.55 -23.78 -9.07
C LYS A 906 21.14 -24.01 -7.68
N ARG A 907 21.65 -22.96 -7.03
CA ARG A 907 22.23 -23.07 -5.67
C ARG A 907 21.18 -23.51 -4.65
N TYR A 908 19.98 -22.94 -4.72
CA TYR A 908 18.84 -23.32 -3.91
C TYR A 908 18.46 -24.79 -4.09
N TYR A 909 18.34 -25.26 -5.34
CA TYR A 909 17.97 -26.65 -5.64
C TYR A 909 18.98 -27.63 -5.05
N ARG A 910 20.28 -27.34 -5.18
CA ARG A 910 21.35 -28.14 -4.57
C ARG A 910 21.25 -28.15 -3.04
N ALA A 911 21.11 -26.97 -2.44
CA ALA A 911 21.05 -26.82 -0.98
C ALA A 911 19.82 -27.50 -0.33
N VAL A 912 18.67 -27.52 -1.03
CA VAL A 912 17.45 -28.13 -0.50
C VAL A 912 17.35 -29.59 -0.89
N LEU A 913 17.47 -29.94 -2.17
CA LEU A 913 17.06 -31.25 -2.69
C LEU A 913 18.20 -32.24 -2.91
N LEU A 914 19.43 -31.76 -3.08
CA LEU A 914 20.63 -32.60 -3.20
C LEU A 914 21.66 -32.31 -2.08
N PRO A 915 21.25 -32.32 -0.78
CA PRO A 915 22.20 -32.03 0.29
C PRO A 915 23.23 -33.16 0.40
N GLY A 916 24.47 -32.91 -0.06
CA GLY A 916 25.58 -33.86 -0.01
C GLY A 916 26.35 -34.06 -1.31
N GLU A 917 25.90 -33.49 -2.43
CA GLU A 917 26.66 -33.41 -3.70
C GLU A 917 27.50 -32.14 -3.84
#